data_AF-A0A1Y1VBP8-F1
#
_entry.id   AF-A0A1Y1VBP8-F1
#
_cell.length_a   1.000
_cell.length_b   1.000
_cell.length_c   1.000
_cell.angle_alpha   90.00
_cell.angle_beta   90.00
_cell.angle_gamma   90.00
#
_symmetry.space_group_name_H-M   'P 1'
#
loop_
_entity.id
_entity.type
_entity.pdbx_description
1 polymer ?
#
loop_
_entity_poly.entity_id
_entity_poly.type
_entity_poly.pdbx_seq_one_letter_code
_entity_poly.pdbx_strand_id
1 'polypeptide(L)'
;MKIQNFGIVLSTTLFAFCNAKKYNFNVVSILGTGYSMGVKYDENVVPLQSTLFPLFKGEVEANSINQYKYVALDNKNNIIEEESIVRVYSDEMSNINEVYNRTNKSIDIPELPKPLIPLFPMGSKKLQKLPNNVIYNVYLKCDEILYKNVTTQPFLSSGGNNLDIPCTINIISPDSTFQGEGSVHLIGYGSRLYKKLSWNIKFNENSKKFNGRKSMKLRGIANDYSLMREKLATEICYSLDVPTVGGSYARLFINDDIYGLYLLTDSLNKRWIGAYVHGDEKAKIGFSYTLISSTPNGPYAELKYLGENYKSYKKSGSYQIDEYEKDAVDPNDESTKWTPLIKFTRLYDEWVRTYQNDYSDAAIEALQKFLNIESVLRAMVVDTLTLPLDNFWIIMSNTLLYYNPERDNYQIIPYDFDQSFRGSWEVSFLNASNYIKDCITWANNDEGKFEHYFINHLLEHPQIRKRYDIILAVTLRSTYASKTITDYVQNVAKLIRDDVEWNVNAVDNLNIPYEGKVMSFNLKNFDKSYTKTYVKGASISSSYDFKEFFDIRGDYCREYTNDVDTSDNTNIGEKKGFITTTSKDENKTTEVLIETQTEIQTETTTSIINETETPIETETDTPIEIEIETSTEIEAESPTKTENDVPIPTESLISDSQNFNVVSLMSEEYKIGVMYGEKIIPLNSTLFPLFTGVINGENISEYKYVILNKANEIVEKESISRVYSEETSLINEVYNRKNNKAEVLDLPIPLEQIYPLGSKNIKPIPDNVIYNVYANCDKEGYSSLSSSPFFNGKKTFNDLSMDCTIHIISPDDTFESTGSMKLYGYNPRRFKKLSWIISLEEKPFLGRKSLKMKGIANDNSLMREKFATKLYNAVNVPTQEGAFARLFINNDAYGLYMISDDLTKEWIKAFIHGSENAKIGNNYYKLNGSSSGPFADFKYLGEDYSNYENGVYEIKTLGNNLNHSSQFTELIRFTKLYNDWMEVYQNNTSIESVKALQKFLDVESTLRLLAVETLIIPLDNFWLVSSNTALYYNAEKGLYQFIPYELDQSLVGSWSISSLNSENYIEDCITWANYKGNKNEQFFINHLLEHPLIKKRYDIILAEIVRSTFDSKTIQNYLVHLADLIRDDVQWNIDSVDNLNIPYQGIITTFTMKDFEKNLNYKHSKTHRNSYELWEFVDVRSNYCKIYTSEVDTTEDVFKNSNYSSVVSFSSEIPTETETEIPTETQTEVSTNNRSSN
;
A
#
# COMPACT_ATOMS: atom_id res chain seq x y z
N MET A 1 48.50 -5.30 -82.65
CA MET A 1 49.79 -4.60 -82.90
C MET A 1 50.47 -4.38 -81.55
N LYS A 2 51.79 -4.61 -81.48
CA LYS A 2 52.77 -4.35 -80.40
C LYS A 2 52.34 -3.82 -79.00
N ILE A 3 52.77 -4.62 -78.00
CA ILE A 3 53.61 -4.26 -76.83
C ILE A 3 52.96 -3.79 -75.50
N GLN A 4 53.50 -4.41 -74.45
CA GLN A 4 53.33 -4.27 -73.00
C GLN A 4 53.55 -2.86 -72.43
N ASN A 5 53.13 -2.66 -71.18
CA ASN A 5 54.06 -2.15 -70.16
C ASN A 5 53.70 -2.64 -68.75
N PHE A 6 54.71 -3.14 -68.03
CA PHE A 6 54.67 -3.41 -66.59
C PHE A 6 54.88 -2.08 -65.83
N GLY A 7 54.27 -1.90 -64.66
CA GLY A 7 54.44 -0.68 -63.86
C GLY A 7 54.05 -0.86 -62.40
N ILE A 8 55.00 -1.27 -61.56
CA ILE A 8 54.86 -1.32 -60.10
C ILE A 8 54.81 0.12 -59.57
N VAL A 9 53.82 0.44 -58.72
CA VAL A 9 53.80 1.66 -57.90
C VAL A 9 53.54 1.29 -56.44
N LEU A 10 54.25 1.97 -55.55
CA LEU A 10 54.39 1.66 -54.13
C LEU A 10 53.09 1.79 -53.33
N SER A 11 53.08 1.07 -52.21
CA SER A 11 52.17 1.24 -51.08
C SER A 11 52.19 2.67 -50.50
N THR A 12 50.99 3.25 -50.35
CA THR A 12 50.67 4.14 -49.21
C THR A 12 49.29 3.77 -48.68
N THR A 13 49.24 2.74 -47.84
CA THR A 13 48.07 2.42 -47.01
C THR A 13 47.90 3.50 -45.95
N LEU A 14 47.29 4.62 -46.34
CA LEU A 14 46.76 5.59 -45.39
C LEU A 14 45.51 4.98 -44.75
N PHE A 15 45.68 4.34 -43.60
CA PHE A 15 44.55 3.95 -42.75
C PHE A 15 43.91 5.23 -42.19
N ALA A 16 43.01 5.81 -42.97
CA ALA A 16 42.04 6.77 -42.47
C ALA A 16 41.06 5.99 -41.58
N PHE A 17 41.37 5.92 -40.28
CA PHE A 17 40.41 5.60 -39.23
C PHE A 17 39.35 6.69 -39.18
N CYS A 18 38.36 6.60 -40.08
CA CYS A 18 37.09 7.29 -39.89
C CYS A 18 36.38 6.59 -38.73
N ASN A 19 36.52 7.14 -37.53
CA ASN A 19 35.69 6.75 -36.39
C ASN A 19 34.22 7.01 -36.78
N ALA A 20 33.45 5.96 -37.00
CA ALA A 20 32.00 6.07 -37.19
C ALA A 20 31.38 6.73 -35.95
N LYS A 21 30.44 7.67 -36.15
CA LYS A 21 29.69 8.22 -35.01
C LYS A 21 28.67 7.18 -34.57
N LYS A 22 28.59 6.97 -33.27
CA LYS A 22 27.58 6.16 -32.59
C LYS A 22 26.30 6.99 -32.43
N TYR A 23 25.16 6.39 -32.79
CA TYR A 23 23.82 6.99 -32.72
C TYR A 23 22.90 6.11 -31.87
N ASN A 24 22.28 6.68 -30.84
CA ASN A 24 21.49 5.93 -29.86
C ASN A 24 19.99 6.17 -30.06
N PHE A 25 19.22 5.10 -30.10
CA PHE A 25 17.77 5.12 -30.31
C PHE A 25 17.04 4.45 -29.13
N ASN A 26 15.90 5.00 -28.72
CA ASN A 26 15.02 4.39 -27.71
C ASN A 26 13.55 4.52 -28.16
N VAL A 27 12.86 3.41 -28.43
CA VAL A 27 11.44 3.42 -28.86
C VAL A 27 10.57 2.48 -28.04
N VAL A 28 9.44 3.00 -27.58
CA VAL A 28 8.32 2.27 -26.99
C VAL A 28 7.39 1.79 -28.12
N SER A 29 7.34 0.47 -28.35
CA SER A 29 6.33 -0.17 -29.21
C SER A 29 4.90 0.05 -28.67
N ILE A 30 3.94 0.20 -29.57
CA ILE A 30 2.51 0.22 -29.26
C ILE A 30 1.71 -0.90 -29.97
N LEU A 31 2.41 -1.96 -30.41
CA LEU A 31 1.88 -3.00 -31.29
C LEU A 31 1.68 -4.39 -30.62
N GLY A 32 2.05 -4.54 -29.34
CA GLY A 32 2.02 -5.83 -28.63
C GLY A 32 3.27 -6.69 -28.83
N THR A 33 3.31 -7.88 -28.19
CA THR A 33 4.41 -8.88 -28.20
C THR A 33 4.93 -9.24 -29.60
N GLY A 34 4.03 -9.41 -30.56
CA GLY A 34 4.30 -10.07 -31.84
C GLY A 34 5.25 -9.33 -32.79
N TYR A 35 5.73 -8.15 -32.40
CA TYR A 35 6.59 -7.29 -33.20
C TYR A 35 7.86 -6.93 -32.42
N SER A 36 9.00 -7.11 -33.07
CA SER A 36 10.25 -6.45 -32.66
C SER A 36 10.36 -5.09 -33.35
N MET A 37 11.24 -4.22 -32.87
CA MET A 37 11.45 -2.89 -33.45
C MET A 37 12.81 -2.80 -34.14
N GLY A 38 12.85 -2.11 -35.28
CA GLY A 38 14.09 -1.67 -35.92
C GLY A 38 14.12 -0.15 -36.09
N VAL A 39 15.31 0.39 -36.36
CA VAL A 39 15.48 1.73 -36.92
C VAL A 39 15.84 1.62 -38.41
N LYS A 40 15.15 2.39 -39.25
CA LYS A 40 15.46 2.58 -40.66
C LYS A 40 16.03 3.98 -40.89
N TYR A 41 17.19 4.04 -41.52
CA TYR A 41 17.83 5.29 -41.98
C TYR A 41 18.41 5.06 -43.37
N ASP A 42 18.22 6.03 -44.26
CA ASP A 42 18.41 5.86 -45.71
C ASP A 42 17.70 4.57 -46.20
N GLU A 43 18.45 3.60 -46.73
CA GLU A 43 17.97 2.26 -47.13
C GLU A 43 18.38 1.14 -46.14
N ASN A 44 19.05 1.47 -45.04
CA ASN A 44 19.53 0.51 -44.06
C ASN A 44 18.49 0.29 -42.94
N VAL A 45 18.32 -0.97 -42.53
CA VAL A 45 17.51 -1.35 -41.36
C VAL A 45 18.42 -2.01 -40.33
N VAL A 46 18.36 -1.51 -39.09
CA VAL A 46 19.08 -2.10 -37.95
C VAL A 46 18.04 -2.51 -36.90
N PRO A 47 17.89 -3.80 -36.58
CA PRO A 47 17.05 -4.26 -35.48
C PRO A 47 17.53 -3.70 -34.14
N LEU A 48 16.59 -3.23 -33.33
CA LEU A 48 16.82 -2.74 -31.96
C LEU A 48 16.55 -3.88 -30.96
N GLN A 49 17.26 -3.86 -29.84
CA GLN A 49 17.13 -4.86 -28.79
C GLN A 49 16.08 -4.43 -27.77
N SER A 50 15.15 -5.31 -27.41
CA SER A 50 14.25 -5.06 -26.28
C SER A 50 15.08 -5.00 -25.00
N THR A 51 15.10 -3.84 -24.35
CA THR A 51 15.79 -3.66 -23.05
C THR A 51 14.83 -3.70 -21.88
N LEU A 52 13.57 -3.39 -22.15
CA LEU A 52 12.53 -3.08 -21.17
C LEU A 52 11.18 -3.05 -21.91
N PHE A 53 10.73 -4.17 -22.49
CA PHE A 53 9.61 -4.21 -23.48
C PHE A 53 8.37 -3.46 -22.94
N PRO A 54 7.89 -2.37 -23.54
CA PRO A 54 7.95 -2.08 -24.97
C PRO A 54 9.11 -1.22 -25.43
N LEU A 55 10.06 -0.90 -24.56
CA LEU A 55 11.24 -0.14 -24.90
C LEU A 55 12.33 -0.99 -25.55
N PHE A 56 12.54 -0.73 -26.83
CA PHE A 56 13.67 -1.22 -27.61
C PHE A 56 14.74 -0.12 -27.69
N LYS A 57 16.00 -0.52 -27.53
CA LYS A 57 17.16 0.36 -27.67
C LYS A 57 18.19 -0.23 -28.61
N GLY A 58 19.00 0.62 -29.20
CA GLY A 58 20.12 0.17 -30.02
C GLY A 58 21.05 1.31 -30.39
N GLU A 59 22.30 0.95 -30.64
CA GLU A 59 23.32 1.83 -31.15
C GLU A 59 23.56 1.52 -32.64
N VAL A 60 23.67 2.56 -33.46
CA VAL A 60 24.04 2.44 -34.88
C VAL A 60 25.36 3.17 -35.11
N GLU A 61 26.34 2.47 -35.67
CA GLU A 61 27.58 3.07 -36.15
C GLU A 61 27.41 3.54 -37.61
N ALA A 62 27.46 4.85 -37.83
CA ALA A 62 27.29 5.45 -39.16
C ALA A 62 28.11 6.72 -39.33
N ASN A 63 28.33 7.14 -40.58
CA ASN A 63 29.00 8.41 -40.89
C ASN A 63 28.12 9.62 -40.50
N SER A 64 26.81 9.54 -40.76
CA SER A 64 25.83 10.54 -40.36
C SER A 64 24.42 9.99 -40.43
N ILE A 65 23.60 10.21 -39.40
CA ILE A 65 22.13 10.01 -39.43
C ILE A 65 21.47 11.35 -39.16
N ASN A 66 20.68 11.83 -40.14
CA ASN A 66 19.90 13.09 -40.03
C ASN A 66 18.41 12.82 -39.81
N GLN A 67 17.87 11.84 -40.53
CA GLN A 67 16.47 11.41 -40.45
C GLN A 67 16.40 9.90 -40.27
N TYR A 68 15.34 9.44 -39.61
CA TYR A 68 15.08 8.03 -39.36
C TYR A 68 13.59 7.75 -39.19
N LYS A 69 13.25 6.46 -39.19
CA LYS A 69 11.95 5.93 -38.80
C LYS A 69 12.15 4.71 -37.91
N TYR A 70 11.22 4.47 -36.99
CA TYR A 70 11.03 3.15 -36.43
C TYR A 70 10.19 2.26 -37.35
N VAL A 71 10.54 0.98 -37.40
CA VAL A 71 9.88 -0.05 -38.20
C VAL A 71 9.53 -1.25 -37.33
N ALA A 72 8.36 -1.85 -37.54
CA ALA A 72 7.97 -3.10 -36.92
C ALA A 72 8.53 -4.27 -37.74
N LEU A 73 9.18 -5.22 -37.07
CA LEU A 73 9.90 -6.33 -37.68
C LEU A 73 9.35 -7.69 -37.21
N ASP A 74 9.29 -8.66 -38.15
CA ASP A 74 8.98 -10.07 -37.83
C ASP A 74 10.16 -10.81 -37.19
N ASN A 75 9.94 -12.08 -36.84
CA ASN A 75 10.95 -12.98 -36.27
C ASN A 75 12.11 -13.36 -37.23
N LYS A 76 12.12 -12.84 -38.46
CA LYS A 76 13.20 -12.97 -39.45
C LYS A 76 13.83 -11.61 -39.79
N ASN A 77 13.48 -10.54 -39.06
CA ASN A 77 13.85 -9.15 -39.31
C ASN A 77 13.34 -8.56 -40.65
N ASN A 78 12.27 -9.11 -41.24
CA ASN A 78 11.58 -8.46 -42.35
C ASN A 78 10.71 -7.31 -41.82
N ILE A 79 10.62 -6.21 -42.57
CA ILE A 79 9.70 -5.12 -42.28
C ILE A 79 8.25 -5.61 -42.46
N ILE A 80 7.44 -5.44 -41.42
CA ILE A 80 5.98 -5.64 -41.47
C ILE A 80 5.24 -4.30 -41.59
N GLU A 81 5.71 -3.27 -40.87
CA GLU A 81 5.15 -1.91 -40.91
C GLU A 81 6.28 -0.86 -40.76
N GLU A 82 6.17 0.27 -41.44
CA GLU A 82 7.00 1.46 -41.18
C GLU A 82 6.14 2.56 -40.56
N GLU A 83 6.63 3.26 -39.53
CA GLU A 83 5.82 4.30 -38.89
C GLU A 83 5.52 5.47 -39.85
N SER A 84 4.38 6.14 -39.63
CA SER A 84 3.96 7.25 -40.51
C SER A 84 4.79 8.53 -40.33
N ILE A 85 5.51 8.64 -39.20
CA ILE A 85 6.31 9.80 -38.80
C ILE A 85 7.72 9.70 -39.39
N VAL A 86 8.25 10.79 -39.92
CA VAL A 86 9.69 10.94 -40.22
C VAL A 86 10.32 11.72 -39.07
N ARG A 87 11.30 11.13 -38.38
CA ARG A 87 11.99 11.73 -37.24
C ARG A 87 13.29 12.41 -37.69
N VAL A 88 13.74 13.39 -36.91
CA VAL A 88 15.04 14.08 -37.09
C VAL A 88 15.90 13.74 -35.88
N TYR A 89 17.14 13.31 -36.10
CA TYR A 89 18.03 12.93 -34.98
C TYR A 89 18.60 14.17 -34.28
N SER A 90 18.68 14.10 -32.96
CA SER A 90 19.45 15.05 -32.14
C SER A 90 20.04 14.32 -30.93
N ASP A 91 21.18 14.82 -30.42
CA ASP A 91 21.86 14.22 -29.27
C ASP A 91 21.06 14.41 -27.95
N GLU A 92 20.04 15.28 -27.93
CA GLU A 92 19.03 15.37 -26.86
C GLU A 92 17.99 14.24 -26.96
N MET A 93 17.50 13.93 -28.17
CA MET A 93 16.49 12.89 -28.39
C MET A 93 17.02 11.48 -28.11
N SER A 94 18.33 11.23 -28.21
CA SER A 94 18.94 9.97 -27.77
C SER A 94 18.82 9.69 -26.26
N ASN A 95 18.40 10.66 -25.45
CA ASN A 95 18.17 10.49 -24.01
C ASN A 95 16.69 10.33 -23.64
N ILE A 96 15.75 10.49 -24.57
CA ILE A 96 14.32 10.27 -24.31
C ILE A 96 13.84 8.93 -24.87
N ASN A 97 12.82 8.39 -24.22
CA ASN A 97 12.09 7.22 -24.69
C ASN A 97 10.97 7.69 -25.63
N GLU A 98 11.19 7.61 -26.93
CA GLU A 98 10.17 7.93 -27.93
C GLU A 98 9.08 6.85 -27.98
N VAL A 99 7.95 7.14 -28.61
CA VAL A 99 6.83 6.19 -28.76
C VAL A 99 6.53 5.97 -30.24
N TYR A 100 6.41 4.70 -30.65
CA TYR A 100 6.16 4.30 -32.04
C TYR A 100 4.90 4.97 -32.60
N ASN A 101 5.02 5.57 -33.77
CA ASN A 101 3.93 6.27 -34.46
C ASN A 101 3.27 7.38 -33.58
N ARG A 102 4.01 7.97 -32.64
CA ARG A 102 3.63 9.08 -31.76
C ARG A 102 4.77 10.09 -31.60
N THR A 103 4.42 11.31 -31.21
CA THR A 103 5.38 12.35 -30.82
C THR A 103 5.37 12.55 -29.31
N ASN A 104 6.54 12.75 -28.70
CA ASN A 104 6.64 13.07 -27.28
C ASN A 104 6.27 14.54 -27.08
N LYS A 105 5.03 14.81 -26.69
CA LYS A 105 4.52 16.16 -26.48
C LYS A 105 4.96 16.72 -25.13
N SER A 106 5.62 17.87 -25.13
CA SER A 106 5.70 18.75 -23.96
C SER A 106 4.53 19.73 -24.01
N ILE A 107 3.48 19.45 -23.24
CA ILE A 107 2.32 20.35 -23.07
C ILE A 107 2.43 21.02 -21.70
N ASP A 108 2.31 22.35 -21.68
CA ASP A 108 2.06 23.07 -20.43
C ASP A 108 0.56 23.01 -20.11
N ILE A 109 0.22 22.63 -18.88
CA ILE A 109 -1.15 22.52 -18.39
C ILE A 109 -1.24 23.40 -17.14
N PRO A 110 -1.99 24.52 -17.18
CA PRO A 110 -2.00 25.49 -16.10
C PRO A 110 -2.55 24.86 -14.82
N GLU A 111 -2.01 25.21 -13.66
CA GLU A 111 -2.66 24.89 -12.39
C GLU A 111 -3.94 25.73 -12.23
N LEU A 112 -4.96 25.14 -11.59
CA LEU A 112 -6.14 25.90 -11.19
C LEU A 112 -5.80 26.79 -9.97
N PRO A 113 -6.28 28.05 -9.91
CA PRO A 113 -6.04 28.96 -8.79
C PRO A 113 -6.42 28.35 -7.44
N LYS A 114 -5.73 28.70 -6.35
CA LYS A 114 -6.14 28.34 -4.98
C LYS A 114 -6.67 29.59 -4.26
N PRO A 115 -8.00 29.79 -4.16
CA PRO A 115 -8.57 31.10 -3.82
C PRO A 115 -9.08 31.22 -2.38
N LEU A 116 -9.05 30.12 -1.62
CA LEU A 116 -9.44 30.06 -0.22
C LEU A 116 -8.18 30.02 0.65
N ILE A 117 -8.31 30.37 1.93
CA ILE A 117 -7.24 30.10 2.91
C ILE A 117 -6.95 28.61 2.84
N PRO A 118 -5.69 28.19 2.63
CA PRO A 118 -5.33 26.81 2.81
C PRO A 118 -5.58 26.51 4.26
N LEU A 119 -6.64 25.75 4.52
CA LEU A 119 -6.79 25.12 5.81
C LEU A 119 -5.66 24.08 6.00
N PHE A 120 -4.85 23.80 4.95
CA PHE A 120 -4.85 22.45 4.44
C PHE A 120 -3.69 22.02 3.45
N PRO A 121 -2.39 21.94 3.83
CA PRO A 121 -1.20 22.03 2.94
C PRO A 121 -0.90 21.06 1.75
N MET A 122 -1.85 20.31 1.21
CA MET A 122 -1.82 19.76 -0.16
C MET A 122 -0.48 19.21 -0.77
N GLY A 123 0.32 18.42 -0.04
CA GLY A 123 1.38 17.56 -0.62
C GLY A 123 2.77 17.68 -0.02
N SER A 124 3.59 16.62 -0.10
CA SER A 124 4.92 16.62 0.51
C SER A 124 6.14 16.70 -0.39
N LYS A 125 7.28 16.93 0.29
CA LYS A 125 8.65 16.77 -0.22
C LYS A 125 8.82 15.56 -1.11
N LYS A 126 8.24 14.44 -0.69
CA LYS A 126 8.45 13.17 -1.33
C LYS A 126 7.18 12.75 -2.07
N LEU A 127 6.01 13.10 -1.55
CA LEU A 127 4.66 12.73 -1.96
C LEU A 127 4.03 13.86 -2.75
N GLN A 128 4.26 13.80 -4.05
CA GLN A 128 3.99 14.92 -4.94
C GLN A 128 2.90 14.49 -5.90
N LYS A 129 1.78 15.22 -5.95
CA LYS A 129 0.73 15.04 -6.97
C LYS A 129 1.38 14.86 -8.35
N LEU A 130 0.90 13.88 -9.11
CA LEU A 130 1.54 13.58 -10.40
C LEU A 130 1.49 14.78 -11.36
N PRO A 131 2.53 14.94 -12.21
CA PRO A 131 2.59 15.99 -13.21
C PRO A 131 1.44 15.81 -14.20
N ASN A 132 0.60 16.84 -14.32
CA ASN A 132 -0.62 16.80 -15.12
C ASN A 132 -0.37 16.51 -16.62
N ASN A 133 0.85 16.74 -17.11
CA ASN A 133 1.23 16.74 -18.52
C ASN A 133 1.96 15.48 -19.04
N VAL A 134 2.07 14.40 -18.26
CA VAL A 134 2.76 13.17 -18.69
C VAL A 134 1.77 12.09 -19.16
N ILE A 135 2.08 11.47 -20.31
CA ILE A 135 1.49 10.19 -20.75
C ILE A 135 2.53 9.06 -20.56
N TYR A 136 2.25 8.11 -19.67
CA TYR A 136 3.11 6.94 -19.42
C TYR A 136 2.80 5.77 -20.40
N ASN A 137 3.76 4.87 -20.67
CA ASN A 137 3.63 3.77 -21.66
C ASN A 137 3.93 2.37 -21.09
N VAL A 138 3.27 1.29 -21.57
CA VAL A 138 3.37 -0.06 -20.95
C VAL A 138 2.75 -1.29 -21.69
N TYR A 139 3.44 -2.46 -21.83
CA TYR A 139 2.98 -3.78 -22.45
C TYR A 139 3.06 -5.11 -21.59
N LEU A 140 2.41 -6.28 -21.90
CA LEU A 140 2.63 -7.59 -21.19
C LEU A 140 3.00 -8.91 -22.04
N LYS A 141 3.45 -10.05 -21.43
CA LYS A 141 3.36 -11.55 -21.82
C LYS A 141 3.21 -12.61 -20.64
N CYS A 142 2.05 -13.28 -20.29
CA CYS A 142 1.68 -13.88 -18.91
C CYS A 142 1.80 -15.41 -18.91
N ASP A 143 1.78 -15.97 -17.71
CA ASP A 143 0.77 -16.88 -17.21
C ASP A 143 -0.60 -16.58 -17.85
N GLU A 144 -1.01 -17.37 -18.79
CA GLU A 144 -2.12 -17.02 -19.64
C GLU A 144 -3.38 -17.72 -19.13
N ILE A 145 -3.27 -18.73 -18.26
CA ILE A 145 -4.41 -19.44 -17.67
C ILE A 145 -5.05 -18.55 -16.61
N LEU A 146 -4.19 -18.15 -15.70
CA LEU A 146 -4.56 -17.57 -14.44
C LEU A 146 -5.13 -16.13 -14.60
N TYR A 147 -4.93 -15.45 -15.74
CA TYR A 147 -5.44 -14.09 -16.05
C TYR A 147 -6.68 -14.18 -16.89
N LYS A 148 -6.64 -15.06 -17.89
CA LYS A 148 -7.80 -15.53 -18.65
C LYS A 148 -8.90 -16.03 -17.74
N ASN A 149 -8.59 -16.56 -16.55
CA ASN A 149 -9.56 -16.77 -15.48
C ASN A 149 -10.34 -15.49 -15.13
N VAL A 150 -9.64 -14.43 -14.70
CA VAL A 150 -10.24 -13.14 -14.32
C VAL A 150 -10.89 -12.42 -15.50
N THR A 151 -10.32 -12.52 -16.71
CA THR A 151 -10.90 -11.97 -17.95
C THR A 151 -11.81 -12.92 -18.72
N THR A 152 -12.15 -14.08 -18.15
CA THR A 152 -13.32 -14.91 -18.54
C THR A 152 -14.45 -14.66 -17.56
N GLN A 153 -14.15 -14.60 -16.26
CA GLN A 153 -15.12 -14.50 -15.19
C GLN A 153 -14.87 -13.29 -14.25
N PRO A 154 -15.11 -12.03 -14.68
CA PRO A 154 -15.03 -10.85 -13.80
C PRO A 154 -15.98 -10.81 -12.60
N PHE A 155 -16.92 -11.76 -12.51
CA PHE A 155 -17.90 -11.88 -11.42
C PHE A 155 -17.99 -13.33 -10.93
N LEU A 156 -17.88 -13.50 -9.60
CA LEU A 156 -18.13 -14.76 -8.90
C LEU A 156 -19.54 -14.75 -8.31
N SER A 157 -20.03 -15.90 -7.85
CA SER A 157 -21.33 -15.99 -7.16
C SER A 157 -21.41 -15.16 -5.85
N SER A 158 -20.27 -14.69 -5.34
CA SER A 158 -20.12 -13.84 -4.15
C SER A 158 -19.78 -12.37 -4.46
N GLY A 159 -19.88 -11.91 -5.72
CA GLY A 159 -19.60 -10.52 -6.10
C GLY A 159 -18.54 -10.38 -7.19
N GLY A 160 -17.70 -9.35 -7.10
CA GLY A 160 -16.61 -9.15 -8.06
C GLY A 160 -15.56 -10.25 -7.97
N ASN A 161 -15.04 -10.72 -9.11
CA ASN A 161 -13.81 -11.51 -9.12
C ASN A 161 -12.63 -10.59 -8.83
N ASN A 162 -12.36 -10.32 -7.55
CA ASN A 162 -11.27 -9.46 -7.11
C ASN A 162 -9.90 -10.15 -7.14
N LEU A 163 -9.82 -11.32 -7.77
CA LEU A 163 -8.68 -12.21 -7.71
C LEU A 163 -7.36 -11.52 -8.05
N ASP A 164 -6.52 -11.44 -7.02
CA ASP A 164 -5.22 -10.76 -6.95
C ASP A 164 -4.12 -11.61 -7.64
N ILE A 165 -3.98 -11.41 -8.96
CA ILE A 165 -2.97 -11.87 -9.94
C ILE A 165 -1.46 -11.38 -9.77
N PRO A 166 -0.40 -12.26 -9.76
CA PRO A 166 1.16 -12.02 -9.79
C PRO A 166 2.93 -10.79 -11.99
N CYS A 167 2.75 -9.65 -12.79
CA CYS A 167 3.00 -9.51 -14.28
C CYS A 167 4.25 -8.53 -14.65
N THR A 168 5.58 -8.85 -14.56
CA THR A 168 6.84 -8.20 -15.13
C THR A 168 6.89 -6.85 -15.98
N ILE A 169 6.65 -5.64 -15.45
CA ILE A 169 6.38 -4.39 -16.26
C ILE A 169 7.60 -3.58 -16.66
N ASN A 170 7.32 -2.72 -17.65
CA ASN A 170 8.11 -1.67 -18.28
C ASN A 170 7.31 -0.32 -18.41
N ILE A 171 7.40 0.64 -17.47
CA ILE A 171 6.76 1.97 -17.52
C ILE A 171 7.74 3.03 -17.91
N ILE A 172 7.37 3.65 -19.00
CA ILE A 172 8.25 4.54 -19.69
C ILE A 172 7.55 5.88 -19.81
N SER A 173 8.00 6.85 -19.02
CA SER A 173 7.79 8.27 -19.34
C SER A 173 8.83 8.69 -20.39
N PRO A 174 8.70 9.90 -20.99
CA PRO A 174 9.70 10.39 -21.93
C PRO A 174 11.13 10.41 -21.37
N ASP A 175 11.29 10.71 -20.09
CA ASP A 175 12.56 10.99 -19.40
C ASP A 175 12.99 9.92 -18.40
N SER A 176 12.08 9.03 -17.98
CA SER A 176 12.38 7.93 -17.07
C SER A 176 11.96 6.60 -17.67
N THR A 177 12.94 5.71 -17.76
CA THR A 177 12.64 4.29 -17.69
C THR A 177 12.47 3.90 -16.25
N PHE A 178 11.49 3.08 -16.05
CA PHE A 178 11.16 2.54 -14.76
C PHE A 178 10.99 1.01 -14.99
N GLN A 179 11.33 0.17 -14.00
CA GLN A 179 11.18 -1.31 -14.00
C GLN A 179 11.04 -1.79 -12.56
N GLY A 180 10.41 -2.92 -12.25
CA GLY A 180 10.12 -3.38 -10.88
C GLY A 180 8.61 -3.69 -10.65
N GLU A 181 8.15 -4.28 -9.52
CA GLU A 181 7.22 -5.51 -9.66
C GLU A 181 6.01 -5.17 -8.64
N GLY A 182 4.77 -5.56 -8.93
CA GLY A 182 3.68 -6.09 -8.11
C GLY A 182 2.70 -6.84 -9.03
N SER A 183 1.42 -6.48 -8.99
CA SER A 183 0.09 -7.12 -9.32
C SER A 183 -0.87 -6.85 -10.53
N VAL A 184 -1.93 -7.66 -10.68
CA VAL A 184 -3.30 -7.19 -11.05
C VAL A 184 -4.41 -7.70 -10.12
N HIS A 185 -5.56 -7.03 -10.14
CA HIS A 185 -6.88 -7.67 -10.19
C HIS A 185 -7.88 -6.71 -10.84
N LEU A 186 -9.18 -6.90 -10.66
CA LEU A 186 -10.21 -6.00 -11.16
C LEU A 186 -10.82 -5.14 -10.06
N ILE A 187 -11.42 -4.00 -10.41
CA ILE A 187 -12.14 -3.15 -9.44
C ILE A 187 -13.54 -2.77 -9.90
N GLY A 188 -14.34 -2.36 -8.91
CA GLY A 188 -15.53 -1.54 -9.09
C GLY A 188 -16.66 -2.34 -9.67
N TYR A 189 -17.74 -2.49 -8.92
CA TYR A 189 -18.87 -3.29 -9.37
C TYR A 189 -19.37 -2.83 -10.76
N GLY A 190 -19.60 -1.52 -10.93
CA GLY A 190 -19.97 -0.93 -12.21
C GLY A 190 -18.90 -1.03 -13.30
N SER A 191 -17.61 -0.86 -12.97
CA SER A 191 -16.52 -0.93 -13.97
C SER A 191 -16.19 -2.33 -14.47
N ARG A 192 -16.54 -3.38 -13.71
CA ARG A 192 -16.45 -4.78 -14.15
C ARG A 192 -17.47 -5.15 -15.23
N LEU A 193 -18.54 -4.37 -15.39
CA LEU A 193 -19.57 -4.59 -16.41
C LEU A 193 -19.09 -4.27 -17.84
N TYR A 194 -17.86 -3.78 -18.02
CA TYR A 194 -17.30 -3.34 -19.30
C TYR A 194 -16.13 -4.23 -19.76
N LYS A 195 -16.03 -4.50 -21.07
CA LYS A 195 -14.93 -5.28 -21.66
C LYS A 195 -13.59 -4.57 -21.49
N LYS A 196 -13.59 -3.23 -21.58
CA LYS A 196 -12.51 -2.37 -21.10
C LYS A 196 -12.49 -2.32 -19.57
N LEU A 197 -12.05 -3.42 -19.00
CA LEU A 197 -11.95 -3.64 -17.57
C LEU A 197 -11.09 -2.56 -16.90
N SER A 198 -11.49 -2.20 -15.69
CA SER A 198 -10.68 -1.36 -14.80
C SER A 198 -9.91 -2.27 -13.86
N TRP A 199 -8.61 -2.06 -13.78
CA TRP A 199 -7.69 -3.02 -13.17
C TRP A 199 -7.41 -2.70 -11.72
N ASN A 200 -6.46 -3.38 -11.12
CA ASN A 200 -6.13 -3.23 -9.72
C ASN A 200 -4.71 -3.69 -9.45
N ILE A 201 -3.83 -2.87 -9.92
CA ILE A 201 -2.43 -3.08 -10.06
C ILE A 201 -1.68 -2.91 -8.67
N LYS A 202 -1.80 -3.83 -7.77
CA LYS A 202 -1.11 -3.93 -6.46
C LYS A 202 0.47 -3.79 -6.15
N PHE A 203 1.49 -3.03 -6.75
CA PHE A 203 3.05 -3.01 -6.50
C PHE A 203 3.54 -3.90 -5.34
N ASN A 204 4.69 -4.56 -5.44
CA ASN A 204 5.22 -5.32 -4.33
C ASN A 204 5.68 -4.47 -3.17
N GLU A 205 5.47 -5.02 -1.98
CA GLU A 205 5.94 -4.45 -0.72
C GLU A 205 7.44 -4.18 -0.77
N ASN A 206 8.14 -5.03 -1.51
CA ASN A 206 9.58 -5.13 -1.62
C ASN A 206 9.89 -4.85 -3.12
N SER A 207 9.88 -3.57 -3.59
CA SER A 207 9.82 -3.29 -5.05
C SER A 207 10.06 -1.90 -5.71
N LYS A 208 10.95 -1.82 -6.73
CA LYS A 208 11.69 -0.68 -7.41
C LYS A 208 11.07 0.70 -7.67
N LYS A 209 9.84 1.01 -7.28
CA LYS A 209 9.06 2.18 -7.73
C LYS A 209 9.90 3.49 -7.60
N PHE A 210 10.03 4.47 -8.54
CA PHE A 210 10.77 5.76 -8.36
C PHE A 210 9.96 7.11 -8.47
N ASN A 211 10.08 8.06 -7.48
CA ASN A 211 9.40 9.40 -7.36
C ASN A 211 7.82 9.61 -7.21
N GLY A 212 7.05 9.27 -6.15
CA GLY A 212 7.43 8.56 -4.92
C GLY A 212 6.52 7.43 -4.28
N ARG A 213 5.36 7.07 -4.78
CA ARG A 213 4.24 6.41 -4.09
C ARG A 213 4.26 4.81 -3.88
N LYS A 214 3.32 4.17 -3.13
CA LYS A 214 2.89 2.74 -3.08
C LYS A 214 1.37 2.23 -3.16
N SER A 215 0.35 2.65 -3.99
CA SER A 215 -0.86 2.18 -4.90
C SER A 215 -1.33 2.93 -6.13
N MET A 216 -0.90 2.60 -7.34
CA MET A 216 -1.19 3.33 -8.56
C MET A 216 -2.60 3.04 -9.10
N LYS A 217 -2.86 2.94 -10.42
CA LYS A 217 -4.23 2.67 -10.89
C LYS A 217 -4.41 2.33 -12.42
N LEU A 218 -5.60 1.90 -12.86
CA LEU A 218 -6.10 1.72 -14.25
C LEU A 218 -7.66 1.77 -14.52
N ARG A 219 -8.38 2.91 -14.62
CA ARG A 219 -9.87 2.94 -14.84
C ARG A 219 -10.13 3.12 -16.30
N GLY A 220 -10.89 2.22 -16.88
CA GLY A 220 -11.20 2.25 -18.30
C GLY A 220 -11.87 3.54 -18.74
N ILE A 221 -12.47 4.33 -17.83
CA ILE A 221 -13.38 5.45 -18.16
C ILE A 221 -14.35 5.01 -19.26
N ALA A 222 -14.76 3.75 -19.18
CA ALA A 222 -15.48 3.10 -20.28
C ALA A 222 -16.81 3.80 -20.54
N ASN A 223 -17.43 4.39 -19.52
CA ASN A 223 -18.62 5.22 -19.58
C ASN A 223 -18.37 6.71 -19.90
N ASP A 224 -17.13 7.22 -19.99
CA ASP A 224 -16.81 8.63 -20.27
C ASP A 224 -16.09 8.83 -21.62
N TYR A 225 -16.86 9.21 -22.65
CA TYR A 225 -16.33 9.53 -23.98
C TYR A 225 -15.49 10.83 -24.05
N SER A 226 -15.45 11.63 -22.96
CA SER A 226 -14.51 12.77 -22.86
C SER A 226 -13.14 12.32 -22.34
N LEU A 227 -13.08 11.18 -21.66
CA LEU A 227 -11.92 10.66 -20.97
C LEU A 227 -11.30 11.63 -19.92
N MET A 228 -12.05 12.66 -19.49
CA MET A 228 -11.56 13.82 -18.73
C MET A 228 -12.48 14.28 -17.58
N ARG A 229 -13.70 13.74 -17.42
CA ARG A 229 -14.67 14.25 -16.42
C ARG A 229 -14.06 14.31 -15.03
N GLU A 230 -13.54 13.18 -14.58
CA GLU A 230 -12.83 13.06 -13.31
C GLU A 230 -11.65 14.01 -13.18
N LYS A 231 -10.86 14.13 -14.26
CA LYS A 231 -9.64 14.94 -14.27
C LYS A 231 -9.94 16.36 -13.84
N LEU A 232 -11.10 16.88 -14.22
CA LEU A 232 -11.48 18.23 -13.85
C LEU A 232 -12.05 18.33 -12.43
N ALA A 233 -12.97 17.44 -12.03
CA ALA A 233 -13.58 17.50 -10.70
C ALA A 233 -12.51 17.47 -9.61
N THR A 234 -11.54 16.58 -9.80
CA THR A 234 -10.46 16.34 -8.85
C THR A 234 -9.52 17.54 -8.70
N GLU A 235 -9.32 18.27 -9.79
CA GLU A 235 -8.51 19.49 -9.80
C GLU A 235 -9.26 20.70 -9.24
N ILE A 236 -10.60 20.72 -9.30
CA ILE A 236 -11.41 21.70 -8.59
C ILE A 236 -11.28 21.47 -7.08
N CYS A 237 -11.35 20.22 -6.61
CA CYS A 237 -11.14 19.95 -5.19
C CYS A 237 -9.73 20.38 -4.74
N TYR A 238 -8.68 19.95 -5.48
CA TYR A 238 -7.30 20.39 -5.27
C TYR A 238 -7.12 21.91 -5.20
N SER A 239 -7.97 22.65 -5.91
CA SER A 239 -7.97 24.11 -5.97
C SER A 239 -8.64 24.75 -4.74
N LEU A 240 -9.68 24.12 -4.19
CA LEU A 240 -10.43 24.66 -3.06
C LEU A 240 -9.86 24.29 -1.69
N ASP A 241 -8.77 23.52 -1.65
CA ASP A 241 -8.47 22.72 -0.47
C ASP A 241 -9.74 21.94 -0.07
N VAL A 242 -10.40 21.32 -1.06
CA VAL A 242 -11.16 20.11 -0.81
C VAL A 242 -10.20 18.97 -1.11
N PRO A 243 -9.94 18.11 -0.13
CA PRO A 243 -9.30 16.85 -0.44
C PRO A 243 -10.04 16.06 -1.56
N THR A 244 -9.43 15.81 -2.73
CA THR A 244 -9.76 14.63 -3.58
C THR A 244 -8.72 14.21 -4.63
N VAL A 245 -8.60 12.91 -4.87
CA VAL A 245 -7.64 12.26 -5.78
C VAL A 245 -7.68 12.65 -7.28
N GLY A 246 -6.67 13.37 -7.81
CA GLY A 246 -6.52 13.68 -9.25
C GLY A 246 -5.22 13.12 -9.88
N GLY A 247 -4.95 13.27 -11.20
CA GLY A 247 -3.68 12.78 -11.83
C GLY A 247 -3.57 12.76 -13.39
N SER A 248 -2.49 12.18 -13.97
CA SER A 248 -1.99 12.37 -15.37
C SER A 248 -2.70 11.57 -16.52
N TYR A 249 -2.00 10.98 -17.52
CA TYR A 249 -2.55 10.02 -18.51
C TYR A 249 -1.59 8.85 -18.85
N ALA A 250 -2.06 7.76 -19.50
CA ALA A 250 -1.18 6.65 -19.95
C ALA A 250 -1.81 5.59 -20.89
N ARG A 251 -0.95 4.79 -21.56
CA ARG A 251 -1.28 3.81 -22.64
C ARG A 251 -1.11 2.33 -22.23
N LEU A 252 -2.03 1.45 -22.61
CA LEU A 252 -2.13 0.08 -22.11
C LEU A 252 -2.13 -1.09 -23.13
N PHE A 253 -1.11 -1.98 -23.11
CA PHE A 253 -1.13 -3.32 -23.76
C PHE A 253 -1.11 -4.46 -22.72
N ILE A 254 -2.26 -5.00 -22.30
CA ILE A 254 -2.32 -6.18 -21.42
C ILE A 254 -1.96 -7.44 -22.24
N ASN A 255 -0.74 -7.96 -22.21
CA ASN A 255 -0.36 -9.24 -22.82
C ASN A 255 -0.17 -8.92 -24.29
N ASP A 256 -0.56 -9.86 -25.12
CA ASP A 256 -0.92 -9.60 -26.49
C ASP A 256 -2.16 -8.65 -26.58
N ASP A 257 -3.03 -8.57 -25.57
CA ASP A 257 -4.27 -7.78 -25.58
C ASP A 257 -4.06 -6.27 -25.42
N ILE A 258 -4.46 -5.46 -26.41
CA ILE A 258 -4.33 -4.01 -26.34
C ILE A 258 -5.59 -3.38 -25.72
N TYR A 259 -5.47 -2.63 -24.61
CA TYR A 259 -6.62 -2.08 -23.85
C TYR A 259 -6.83 -0.56 -23.99
N GLY A 260 -5.86 0.18 -24.54
CA GLY A 260 -6.05 1.60 -24.89
C GLY A 260 -5.58 2.62 -23.85
N LEU A 261 -6.16 3.83 -23.87
CA LEU A 261 -5.79 4.97 -23.02
C LEU A 261 -6.57 4.94 -21.71
N TYR A 262 -5.89 5.21 -20.61
CA TYR A 262 -6.52 5.43 -19.31
C TYR A 262 -6.08 6.81 -18.78
N LEU A 263 -7.01 7.55 -18.15
CA LEU A 263 -6.68 8.70 -17.29
C LEU A 263 -6.15 8.16 -15.98
N LEU A 264 -5.62 9.08 -15.19
CA LEU A 264 -4.90 8.82 -13.99
C LEU A 264 -5.41 9.68 -12.79
N THR A 265 -5.59 9.11 -11.59
CA THR A 265 -6.07 9.71 -10.32
C THR A 265 -5.62 8.84 -9.13
N ASP A 266 -5.27 9.41 -7.97
CA ASP A 266 -4.65 8.65 -6.86
C ASP A 266 -5.63 7.66 -6.12
N SER A 267 -5.15 6.63 -5.40
CA SER A 267 -5.81 5.40 -4.86
C SER A 267 -5.77 5.13 -3.37
N LEU A 268 -6.88 4.82 -2.73
CA LEU A 268 -7.15 5.67 -1.59
C LEU A 268 -6.68 5.40 -0.15
N ASN A 269 -7.08 4.37 0.54
CA ASN A 269 -6.21 3.55 1.38
C ASN A 269 -4.96 4.09 2.15
N LYS A 270 -3.71 3.51 2.06
CA LYS A 270 -2.53 3.69 2.98
C LYS A 270 -1.12 4.40 2.65
N ARG A 271 -0.96 5.40 1.74
CA ARG A 271 -0.36 6.81 1.75
C ARG A 271 -0.92 8.10 0.85
N TRP A 272 -1.94 9.09 0.70
CA TRP A 272 -3.40 9.68 0.82
C TRP A 272 -3.80 10.09 2.23
N ILE A 273 -4.47 9.39 3.08
CA ILE A 273 -4.64 9.75 4.48
C ILE A 273 -3.36 10.19 5.40
N GLY A 274 -2.34 11.04 5.07
CA GLY A 274 -1.04 11.34 5.82
C GLY A 274 -0.01 12.53 5.43
N ALA A 275 -0.15 13.27 4.30
CA ALA A 275 0.44 14.42 3.50
C ALA A 275 -0.45 15.38 2.57
N TYR A 276 -1.81 15.35 2.37
CA TYR A 276 -2.79 16.46 1.98
C TYR A 276 -3.80 17.00 3.06
N VAL A 277 -4.48 16.32 4.09
CA VAL A 277 -4.82 16.32 5.67
C VAL A 277 -3.82 16.72 6.96
N HIS A 278 -2.89 16.00 7.65
CA HIS A 278 -1.73 16.27 8.59
C HIS A 278 -0.28 16.87 8.23
N GLY A 279 0.05 18.11 7.86
CA GLY A 279 1.45 18.66 7.77
C GLY A 279 2.67 17.98 7.05
N ASP A 280 2.66 16.68 6.79
CA ASP A 280 3.74 15.73 7.11
C ASP A 280 3.45 14.38 6.36
N GLU A 281 3.84 13.15 6.81
CA GLU A 281 3.62 11.80 6.17
C GLU A 281 3.05 10.53 6.97
N LYS A 282 3.71 9.82 7.93
CA LYS A 282 3.28 8.48 8.54
C LYS A 282 2.25 8.59 9.68
N ALA A 283 1.00 8.61 9.31
CA ALA A 283 -0.09 9.16 10.10
C ALA A 283 -0.66 8.32 11.26
N LYS A 284 -1.65 8.88 11.98
CA LYS A 284 -2.56 8.21 12.94
C LYS A 284 -3.96 8.80 13.14
N ILE A 285 -4.99 7.99 12.85
CA ILE A 285 -6.40 8.36 12.61
C ILE A 285 -7.39 7.14 12.55
N GLY A 286 -8.49 7.13 13.33
CA GLY A 286 -9.45 6.03 13.71
C GLY A 286 -11.01 5.97 13.42
N PHE A 287 -11.77 7.05 13.09
CA PHE A 287 -13.18 7.39 13.50
C PHE A 287 -14.34 8.13 12.67
N SER A 288 -14.86 8.22 11.42
CA SER A 288 -14.66 7.85 9.99
C SER A 288 -15.95 7.70 9.13
N TYR A 289 -16.56 6.54 9.04
CA TYR A 289 -17.84 6.32 8.36
C TYR A 289 -17.90 6.64 6.89
N THR A 290 -17.74 5.56 6.15
CA THR A 290 -18.05 5.55 4.74
C THR A 290 -19.49 5.23 4.49
N LEU A 291 -20.08 5.95 3.55
CA LEU A 291 -21.51 6.20 3.40
C LEU A 291 -22.03 5.51 2.12
N ILE A 292 -22.97 4.56 2.23
CA ILE A 292 -23.64 3.86 1.10
C ILE A 292 -25.11 4.20 1.07
N SER A 293 -25.57 4.84 0.02
CA SER A 293 -27.00 4.90 -0.23
C SER A 293 -27.42 3.88 -1.29
N SER A 294 -28.12 2.83 -0.82
CA SER A 294 -28.73 1.83 -1.70
C SER A 294 -29.97 2.43 -2.37
N THR A 295 -29.79 3.01 -3.55
CA THR A 295 -30.88 3.65 -4.30
C THR A 295 -31.77 2.63 -5.03
N PRO A 296 -33.08 2.90 -5.26
CA PRO A 296 -33.86 4.07 -4.84
C PRO A 296 -34.74 3.82 -3.59
N ASN A 297 -34.59 2.67 -2.92
CA ASN A 297 -35.46 2.24 -1.81
C ASN A 297 -34.78 2.29 -0.43
N GLY A 298 -33.54 2.78 -0.39
CA GLY A 298 -32.68 2.65 0.76
C GLY A 298 -32.19 1.19 0.95
N PRO A 299 -31.55 0.92 2.09
CA PRO A 299 -31.33 1.86 3.19
C PRO A 299 -30.35 2.99 2.83
N TYR A 300 -30.43 4.08 3.60
CA TYR A 300 -29.83 5.37 3.25
C TYR A 300 -28.88 5.93 4.29
N ALA A 301 -27.96 6.77 3.82
CA ALA A 301 -26.87 7.32 4.61
C ALA A 301 -27.22 8.62 5.35
N GLU A 302 -28.30 8.66 6.13
CA GLU A 302 -28.91 9.90 6.65
C GLU A 302 -28.15 10.65 7.78
N LEU A 303 -27.19 10.01 8.48
CA LEU A 303 -26.51 10.52 9.71
C LEU A 303 -27.45 10.75 10.93
N LYS A 304 -28.59 10.05 10.99
CA LYS A 304 -29.43 10.02 12.19
C LYS A 304 -28.86 9.10 13.27
N TYR A 305 -29.05 9.48 14.53
CA TYR A 305 -28.73 8.64 15.69
C TYR A 305 -29.67 7.43 15.78
N LEU A 306 -29.11 6.23 15.78
CA LEU A 306 -29.87 4.96 15.88
C LEU A 306 -29.77 4.29 17.27
N GLY A 307 -29.32 5.04 18.29
CA GLY A 307 -29.08 4.55 19.65
C GLY A 307 -27.61 4.15 19.92
N GLU A 308 -27.26 4.04 21.21
CA GLU A 308 -25.98 3.46 21.68
C GLU A 308 -25.79 2.01 21.29
N ASN A 309 -26.89 1.30 21.06
CA ASN A 309 -26.81 0.00 20.43
C ASN A 309 -26.48 0.19 18.96
N TYR A 310 -25.19 0.30 18.69
CA TYR A 310 -24.52 -0.08 17.47
C TYR A 310 -25.15 -1.32 16.75
N LYS A 311 -25.83 -2.28 17.43
CA LYS A 311 -26.74 -3.29 16.80
C LYS A 311 -27.98 -2.67 16.15
N SER A 312 -28.02 -1.36 15.92
CA SER A 312 -28.98 -0.68 15.05
C SER A 312 -28.45 -0.48 13.63
N TYR A 313 -27.14 -0.53 13.43
CA TYR A 313 -26.43 -0.21 12.18
C TYR A 313 -26.34 -1.44 11.20
N LYS A 314 -25.24 -2.09 10.74
CA LYS A 314 -25.15 -3.32 9.82
C LYS A 314 -26.30 -3.70 8.93
N LYS A 315 -27.37 -4.18 9.55
CA LYS A 315 -28.64 -4.50 8.93
C LYS A 315 -29.40 -3.23 8.45
N SER A 316 -28.87 -2.03 8.69
CA SER A 316 -29.12 -0.79 7.97
C SER A 316 -28.17 -0.61 6.80
N GLY A 317 -26.97 -1.20 6.78
CA GLY A 317 -26.08 -1.37 5.60
C GLY A 317 -25.51 -0.10 4.96
N SER A 318 -26.14 1.04 5.16
CA SER A 318 -26.09 2.20 4.28
C SER A 318 -24.92 3.15 4.54
N TYR A 319 -23.98 2.66 5.31
CA TYR A 319 -22.70 3.25 5.46
C TYR A 319 -21.83 2.02 5.67
N GLN A 320 -20.85 1.77 4.81
CA GLN A 320 -20.20 0.47 4.70
C GLN A 320 -18.67 0.47 5.04
N ILE A 321 -18.06 1.55 5.60
CA ILE A 321 -16.69 1.68 6.28
C ILE A 321 -15.52 2.31 5.50
N ASP A 322 -14.55 2.89 6.22
CA ASP A 322 -13.29 3.48 5.72
C ASP A 322 -12.15 2.43 5.58
N GLU A 323 -10.92 2.38 6.14
CA GLU A 323 -9.79 3.32 6.42
C GLU A 323 -9.38 3.98 7.74
N TYR A 324 -8.29 3.49 8.36
CA TYR A 324 -7.65 4.04 9.58
C TYR A 324 -6.25 3.52 9.91
N GLU A 325 -5.94 3.62 11.22
CA GLU A 325 -5.10 3.06 12.33
C GLU A 325 -4.96 1.60 12.85
N LYS A 326 -6.01 0.84 13.16
CA LYS A 326 -5.94 -0.29 14.13
C LYS A 326 -5.28 -0.08 15.53
N ASP A 327 -4.02 -0.39 15.82
CA ASP A 327 -3.74 -1.09 17.11
C ASP A 327 -3.70 -0.38 18.49
N ALA A 328 -4.66 0.51 18.73
CA ALA A 328 -5.20 0.96 19.99
C ALA A 328 -6.66 1.41 19.79
N VAL A 329 -7.52 0.44 19.45
CA VAL A 329 -8.97 0.27 19.73
C VAL A 329 -9.25 -1.19 19.33
N ASP A 330 -10.12 -1.95 19.98
CA ASP A 330 -9.95 -3.43 19.93
C ASP A 330 -10.59 -4.14 18.73
N PRO A 331 -9.93 -5.11 18.06
CA PRO A 331 -10.54 -6.13 17.23
C PRO A 331 -11.69 -6.75 17.95
N ASN A 332 -11.39 -7.37 19.09
CA ASN A 332 -12.25 -8.35 19.68
C ASN A 332 -13.51 -7.75 20.27
N ASP A 333 -13.80 -6.51 19.97
CA ASP A 333 -14.85 -5.74 20.55
C ASP A 333 -15.35 -4.87 19.34
N GLU A 334 -16.62 -4.93 18.89
CA GLU A 334 -17.19 -4.31 17.65
C GLU A 334 -18.37 -3.26 17.73
N SER A 335 -18.67 -2.58 18.85
CA SER A 335 -19.84 -1.69 19.14
C SER A 335 -19.55 -0.22 19.38
N THR A 336 -18.53 0.13 20.14
CA THR A 336 -17.78 1.34 19.82
C THR A 336 -16.95 1.20 18.55
N LYS A 337 -17.01 0.11 17.75
CA LYS A 337 -16.66 0.21 16.30
C LYS A 337 -17.63 1.07 15.50
N TRP A 338 -18.31 1.96 16.20
CA TRP A 338 -19.37 2.82 15.79
C TRP A 338 -19.23 4.11 16.57
N THR A 339 -18.37 4.23 17.60
CA THR A 339 -18.55 5.31 18.58
C THR A 339 -18.38 6.68 17.99
N PRO A 340 -17.38 7.08 17.21
CA PRO A 340 -17.45 8.39 16.58
C PRO A 340 -18.62 8.64 15.63
N LEU A 341 -19.48 7.68 15.30
CA LEU A 341 -20.77 7.92 14.66
C LEU A 341 -21.89 7.83 15.65
N ILE A 342 -21.80 6.99 16.65
CA ILE A 342 -22.72 7.04 17.77
C ILE A 342 -22.51 8.41 18.44
N LYS A 343 -21.35 8.74 18.99
CA LYS A 343 -20.82 10.10 19.28
C LYS A 343 -21.10 11.12 18.19
N PHE A 344 -20.81 10.98 16.89
CA PHE A 344 -21.16 12.05 15.93
C PHE A 344 -22.66 12.23 15.77
N THR A 345 -23.41 11.20 15.42
CA THR A 345 -24.86 11.29 15.21
C THR A 345 -25.58 11.61 16.51
N ARG A 346 -25.03 11.24 17.68
CA ARG A 346 -25.49 11.63 19.02
C ARG A 346 -25.15 13.08 19.31
N LEU A 347 -23.91 13.53 19.17
CA LEU A 347 -23.52 14.94 19.35
C LEU A 347 -24.28 15.82 18.34
N TYR A 348 -24.56 15.30 17.15
CA TYR A 348 -25.34 15.97 16.12
C TYR A 348 -26.84 15.97 16.45
N ASP A 349 -27.44 14.87 16.91
CA ASP A 349 -28.84 14.83 17.38
C ASP A 349 -29.03 15.66 18.67
N GLU A 350 -28.07 15.62 19.59
CA GLU A 350 -28.00 16.47 20.78
C GLU A 350 -27.86 17.94 20.39
N TRP A 351 -26.99 18.27 19.42
CA TRP A 351 -26.84 19.63 18.90
C TRP A 351 -28.11 20.10 18.20
N VAL A 352 -28.68 19.31 17.28
CA VAL A 352 -29.97 19.57 16.62
C VAL A 352 -31.05 19.81 17.67
N ARG A 353 -31.22 18.92 18.65
CA ARG A 353 -32.27 19.03 19.69
C ARG A 353 -32.04 20.18 20.67
N THR A 354 -30.81 20.62 20.87
CA THR A 354 -30.47 21.74 21.78
C THR A 354 -30.58 23.09 21.07
N TYR A 355 -30.14 23.17 19.81
CA TYR A 355 -29.96 24.42 19.07
C TYR A 355 -30.93 24.60 17.88
N GLN A 356 -31.93 23.72 17.70
CA GLN A 356 -32.88 23.72 16.56
C GLN A 356 -33.48 25.08 16.19
N ASN A 357 -33.61 25.99 17.15
CA ASN A 357 -34.15 27.35 16.95
C ASN A 357 -33.22 28.43 17.55
N ASP A 358 -31.98 28.08 17.90
CA ASP A 358 -30.97 28.98 18.49
C ASP A 358 -29.82 29.17 17.50
N TYR A 359 -29.92 30.24 16.71
CA TYR A 359 -28.93 30.62 15.70
C TYR A 359 -27.83 31.54 16.24
N SER A 360 -27.49 31.43 17.53
CA SER A 360 -26.41 32.21 18.15
C SER A 360 -25.02 31.64 17.86
N ASP A 361 -23.99 32.46 18.11
CA ASP A 361 -22.58 32.02 18.05
C ASP A 361 -22.32 30.78 18.92
N ALA A 362 -23.06 30.59 20.03
CA ALA A 362 -22.90 29.45 20.92
C ALA A 362 -23.25 28.12 20.23
N ALA A 363 -24.21 28.09 19.31
CA ALA A 363 -24.54 26.90 18.53
C ALA A 363 -23.40 26.56 17.55
N ILE A 364 -22.77 27.59 16.95
CA ILE A 364 -21.63 27.43 16.05
C ILE A 364 -20.38 26.96 16.82
N GLU A 365 -20.09 27.58 17.97
CA GLU A 365 -19.00 27.19 18.87
C GLU A 365 -19.23 25.80 19.50
N ALA A 366 -20.49 25.36 19.66
CA ALA A 366 -20.82 24.00 20.08
C ALA A 366 -20.58 22.98 18.96
N LEU A 367 -21.03 23.27 17.74
CA LEU A 367 -20.84 22.41 16.58
C LEU A 367 -19.36 22.28 16.21
N GLN A 368 -18.58 23.36 16.28
CA GLN A 368 -17.16 23.36 15.87
C GLN A 368 -16.24 22.51 16.74
N LYS A 369 -16.64 22.25 18.00
CA LYS A 369 -15.96 21.28 18.88
C LYS A 369 -16.03 19.84 18.36
N PHE A 370 -16.92 19.55 17.42
CA PHE A 370 -17.01 18.25 16.77
C PHE A 370 -17.33 18.32 15.26
N LEU A 371 -17.23 19.47 14.60
CA LEU A 371 -17.36 19.57 13.14
C LEU A 371 -16.51 20.71 12.58
N ASN A 372 -15.52 20.40 11.73
CA ASN A 372 -14.88 21.33 10.81
C ASN A 372 -15.88 21.70 9.70
N ILE A 373 -16.81 22.60 10.07
CA ILE A 373 -17.87 23.14 9.23
C ILE A 373 -17.29 23.64 7.90
N GLU A 374 -16.20 24.40 7.94
CA GLU A 374 -15.55 24.96 6.75
C GLU A 374 -15.26 23.88 5.68
N SER A 375 -14.68 22.74 6.07
CA SER A 375 -14.41 21.64 5.14
C SER A 375 -15.66 21.00 4.57
N VAL A 376 -16.71 20.86 5.38
CA VAL A 376 -18.01 20.34 4.92
C VAL A 376 -18.58 21.25 3.84
N LEU A 377 -18.55 22.56 4.07
CA LEU A 377 -19.06 23.54 3.13
C LEU A 377 -18.22 23.59 1.83
N ARG A 378 -16.90 23.41 1.92
CA ARG A 378 -16.04 23.29 0.72
C ARG A 378 -16.37 22.04 -0.09
N ALA A 379 -16.56 20.88 0.54
CA ALA A 379 -16.99 19.65 -0.13
C ALA A 379 -18.39 19.81 -0.77
N MET A 380 -19.34 20.44 -0.07
CA MET A 380 -20.66 20.81 -0.61
C MET A 380 -20.57 21.72 -1.84
N VAL A 381 -19.62 22.67 -1.86
CA VAL A 381 -19.40 23.53 -3.04
C VAL A 381 -18.85 22.74 -4.24
N VAL A 382 -17.98 21.75 -4.02
CA VAL A 382 -17.55 20.82 -5.08
C VAL A 382 -18.77 20.06 -5.63
N ASP A 383 -19.54 19.41 -4.77
CA ASP A 383 -20.72 18.62 -5.16
C ASP A 383 -21.73 19.49 -5.92
N THR A 384 -22.01 20.70 -5.44
CA THR A 384 -22.82 21.69 -6.16
C THR A 384 -22.27 21.97 -7.54
N LEU A 385 -20.96 22.20 -7.72
CA LEU A 385 -20.38 22.58 -9.00
C LEU A 385 -20.10 21.41 -9.95
N THR A 386 -20.19 20.16 -9.48
CA THR A 386 -19.88 18.96 -10.27
C THR A 386 -21.09 18.06 -10.52
N LEU A 387 -22.18 18.21 -9.74
CA LEU A 387 -23.37 17.34 -9.65
C LEU A 387 -23.02 15.86 -9.89
N PRO A 388 -22.19 15.25 -9.04
CA PRO A 388 -21.95 13.82 -9.12
C PRO A 388 -23.19 13.11 -8.58
N LEU A 389 -23.57 11.99 -9.21
CA LEU A 389 -24.91 11.40 -9.02
C LEU A 389 -25.04 10.41 -7.87
N ASP A 390 -23.90 10.02 -7.33
CA ASP A 390 -23.74 9.05 -6.27
C ASP A 390 -23.05 9.70 -5.04
N ASN A 391 -22.93 11.03 -4.98
CA ASN A 391 -22.09 11.78 -4.02
C ASN A 391 -22.77 12.34 -2.77
N PHE A 392 -21.95 13.07 -1.98
CA PHE A 392 -22.23 13.59 -0.66
C PHE A 392 -23.62 14.17 -0.53
N TRP A 393 -23.93 15.15 -1.37
CA TRP A 393 -25.13 15.93 -1.16
C TRP A 393 -26.33 15.16 -1.67
N ILE A 394 -26.22 14.55 -2.85
CA ILE A 394 -27.35 13.97 -3.56
C ILE A 394 -27.92 12.73 -2.87
N ILE A 395 -27.06 11.79 -2.48
CA ILE A 395 -27.47 10.55 -1.80
C ILE A 395 -26.63 10.27 -0.54
N MET A 396 -25.67 11.11 -0.18
CA MET A 396 -24.71 10.81 0.89
C MET A 396 -24.02 9.44 0.67
N SER A 397 -23.73 9.12 -0.58
CA SER A 397 -22.75 8.10 -0.98
C SER A 397 -21.50 8.83 -1.52
N ASN A 398 -20.53 8.11 -2.08
CA ASN A 398 -19.28 8.64 -2.63
C ASN A 398 -18.52 9.69 -1.78
N THR A 399 -18.85 9.88 -0.48
CA THR A 399 -18.27 10.93 0.40
C THR A 399 -18.33 10.63 1.93
N LEU A 400 -17.26 10.94 2.67
CA LEU A 400 -16.93 10.57 4.07
C LEU A 400 -17.54 11.36 5.21
N LEU A 401 -17.37 10.85 6.44
CA LEU A 401 -17.57 11.55 7.72
C LEU A 401 -16.32 11.59 8.63
N TYR A 402 -15.39 12.43 8.24
CA TYR A 402 -14.07 12.48 8.85
C TYR A 402 -14.00 13.08 10.27
N TYR A 403 -14.01 12.30 11.36
CA TYR A 403 -13.57 12.72 12.74
C TYR A 403 -12.09 13.18 12.90
N ASN A 404 -11.55 14.02 12.02
CA ASN A 404 -10.35 14.87 12.13
C ASN A 404 -9.75 14.94 13.57
N PRO A 405 -8.88 13.97 13.92
CA PRO A 405 -8.56 13.65 15.31
C PRO A 405 -7.76 14.67 16.22
N GLU A 406 -6.83 15.52 15.74
CA GLU A 406 -6.06 16.60 16.44
C GLU A 406 -6.81 17.93 16.51
N ARG A 407 -7.75 18.19 15.60
CA ARG A 407 -8.73 19.27 15.80
C ARG A 407 -9.98 18.73 16.51
N ASP A 408 -9.96 17.46 16.94
CA ASP A 408 -11.00 16.70 17.64
C ASP A 408 -12.40 16.84 17.03
N ASN A 409 -12.49 17.01 15.70
CA ASN A 409 -13.72 17.41 15.02
C ASN A 409 -14.02 16.59 13.77
N TYR A 410 -15.18 16.77 13.14
CA TYR A 410 -15.60 15.96 12.00
C TYR A 410 -15.61 16.81 10.70
N GLN A 411 -15.14 16.30 9.57
CA GLN A 411 -15.21 16.94 8.26
C GLN A 411 -15.81 15.99 7.23
N ILE A 412 -15.81 16.39 5.97
CA ILE A 412 -16.36 15.62 4.86
C ILE A 412 -15.33 15.62 3.73
N ILE A 413 -15.17 14.48 3.05
CA ILE A 413 -14.22 14.32 1.94
C ILE A 413 -14.87 13.51 0.79
N PRO A 414 -14.95 14.04 -0.47
CA PRO A 414 -15.71 13.44 -1.60
C PRO A 414 -14.89 12.98 -2.84
N TYR A 415 -15.24 11.82 -3.44
CA TYR A 415 -14.65 11.29 -4.68
C TYR A 415 -15.68 10.56 -5.61
N ASP A 416 -15.30 9.63 -6.52
CA ASP A 416 -16.01 9.18 -7.76
C ASP A 416 -16.76 10.31 -8.43
N PHE A 417 -15.95 11.12 -9.06
CA PHE A 417 -16.43 12.05 -10.05
C PHE A 417 -16.64 11.35 -11.42
N ASP A 418 -16.80 10.03 -11.39
CA ASP A 418 -17.15 9.12 -12.48
C ASP A 418 -18.50 9.48 -13.08
N GLN A 419 -19.46 9.85 -12.23
CA GLN A 419 -20.76 10.40 -12.63
C GLN A 419 -20.82 11.94 -12.62
N SER A 420 -19.71 12.63 -12.36
CA SER A 420 -19.68 14.10 -12.38
C SER A 420 -19.77 14.69 -13.78
N PHE A 421 -20.23 15.93 -13.88
CA PHE A 421 -20.42 16.67 -15.14
C PHE A 421 -21.25 15.89 -16.19
N ARG A 422 -22.19 15.06 -15.72
CA ARG A 422 -23.04 14.25 -16.59
C ARG A 422 -24.42 14.84 -16.81
N GLY A 423 -24.99 15.53 -15.84
CA GLY A 423 -26.44 15.77 -15.77
C GLY A 423 -27.10 14.75 -14.83
N SER A 424 -28.44 14.68 -14.77
CA SER A 424 -29.16 13.83 -13.80
C SER A 424 -29.22 12.34 -14.14
N TRP A 425 -28.91 11.94 -15.39
CA TRP A 425 -29.07 10.57 -15.90
C TRP A 425 -30.43 9.92 -15.60
N GLU A 426 -31.47 10.74 -15.46
CA GLU A 426 -32.85 10.31 -15.19
C GLU A 426 -33.04 9.60 -13.84
N VAL A 427 -32.10 9.79 -12.90
CA VAL A 427 -32.28 9.33 -11.52
C VAL A 427 -33.49 10.04 -10.88
N SER A 428 -34.38 9.27 -10.27
CA SER A 428 -35.66 9.78 -9.74
C SER A 428 -35.51 10.68 -8.49
N PHE A 429 -34.32 10.71 -7.89
CA PHE A 429 -33.98 11.53 -6.73
C PHE A 429 -33.38 12.90 -7.10
N LEU A 430 -33.39 13.31 -8.38
CA LEU A 430 -33.13 14.69 -8.80
C LEU A 430 -34.34 15.35 -9.45
N ASN A 431 -34.52 16.64 -9.19
CA ASN A 431 -35.56 17.43 -9.85
C ASN A 431 -35.18 17.68 -11.32
N ALA A 432 -35.66 16.84 -12.23
CA ALA A 432 -35.42 16.93 -13.68
C ALA A 432 -35.76 18.31 -14.30
N SER A 433 -36.57 19.14 -13.63
CA SER A 433 -36.93 20.49 -14.07
C SER A 433 -36.11 21.63 -13.46
N ASN A 434 -35.20 21.36 -12.50
CA ASN A 434 -34.44 22.42 -11.82
C ASN A 434 -32.99 22.08 -11.41
N TYR A 435 -32.61 20.81 -11.24
CA TYR A 435 -31.36 20.40 -10.56
C TYR A 435 -30.07 21.11 -11.05
N ILE A 436 -29.92 21.32 -12.36
CA ILE A 436 -28.75 21.97 -12.96
C ILE A 436 -28.69 23.50 -12.71
N LYS A 437 -29.82 24.14 -12.42
CA LYS A 437 -29.95 25.58 -12.14
C LYS A 437 -29.88 25.89 -10.65
N ASP A 438 -30.30 24.94 -9.82
CA ASP A 438 -30.41 25.08 -8.38
C ASP A 438 -29.05 24.85 -7.71
N CYS A 439 -28.45 25.91 -7.15
CA CYS A 439 -27.12 25.84 -6.54
C CYS A 439 -27.16 25.56 -5.02
N ILE A 440 -28.31 25.12 -4.51
CA ILE A 440 -28.51 24.80 -3.10
C ILE A 440 -29.41 23.56 -2.88
N THR A 441 -30.70 23.62 -3.24
CA THR A 441 -31.70 22.58 -2.91
C THR A 441 -31.78 21.45 -3.96
N TRP A 442 -30.75 21.34 -4.80
CA TRP A 442 -30.75 20.43 -5.96
C TRP A 442 -30.79 18.95 -5.60
N ALA A 443 -30.25 18.59 -4.42
CA ALA A 443 -30.28 17.26 -3.85
C ALA A 443 -31.63 16.92 -3.19
N ASN A 444 -32.31 17.94 -2.64
CA ASN A 444 -33.45 17.82 -1.73
C ASN A 444 -34.80 17.55 -2.45
N ASN A 445 -34.81 16.66 -3.44
CA ASN A 445 -35.97 16.47 -4.34
C ASN A 445 -37.11 15.64 -3.73
N ASP A 446 -36.83 14.71 -2.83
CA ASP A 446 -37.82 13.78 -2.24
C ASP A 446 -37.42 13.35 -0.82
N GLU A 447 -37.41 14.33 0.09
CA GLU A 447 -37.14 14.18 1.54
C GLU A 447 -38.05 13.12 2.22
N GLY A 448 -39.17 12.76 1.60
CA GLY A 448 -40.06 11.69 2.06
C GLY A 448 -39.57 10.27 1.73
N LYS A 449 -38.50 10.12 0.94
CA LYS A 449 -37.84 8.83 0.63
C LYS A 449 -36.39 8.75 1.07
N PHE A 450 -35.66 9.86 0.97
CA PHE A 450 -34.29 9.98 1.47
C PHE A 450 -34.21 11.34 2.17
N GLU A 451 -34.11 11.33 3.51
CA GLU A 451 -34.09 12.56 4.29
C GLU A 451 -32.65 13.04 4.46
N HIS A 452 -32.35 14.25 3.97
CA HIS A 452 -31.04 14.89 4.06
C HIS A 452 -30.77 15.47 5.46
N TYR A 453 -31.11 14.70 6.52
CA TYR A 453 -31.15 15.11 7.92
C TYR A 453 -29.91 15.89 8.38
N PHE A 454 -28.70 15.45 8.00
CA PHE A 454 -27.48 16.21 8.30
C PHE A 454 -27.43 17.57 7.59
N ILE A 455 -27.51 17.55 6.26
CA ILE A 455 -27.24 18.75 5.45
C ILE A 455 -28.33 19.81 5.66
N ASN A 456 -29.58 19.39 5.87
CA ASN A 456 -30.70 20.31 6.12
C ASN A 456 -30.50 21.08 7.43
N HIS A 457 -30.28 20.39 8.57
CA HIS A 457 -30.08 21.07 9.85
C HIS A 457 -28.78 21.90 9.91
N LEU A 458 -27.73 21.55 9.12
CA LEU A 458 -26.56 22.43 8.97
C LEU A 458 -26.91 23.75 8.26
N LEU A 459 -27.74 23.69 7.22
CA LEU A 459 -28.09 24.85 6.39
C LEU A 459 -29.21 25.72 6.99
N GLU A 460 -29.93 25.22 8.00
CA GLU A 460 -30.87 26.01 8.81
C GLU A 460 -30.17 27.14 9.58
N HIS A 461 -28.89 26.97 9.94
CA HIS A 461 -28.09 28.01 10.61
C HIS A 461 -27.62 29.10 9.61
N PRO A 462 -28.06 30.37 9.73
CA PRO A 462 -27.74 31.42 8.76
C PRO A 462 -26.25 31.75 8.64
N GLN A 463 -25.46 31.52 9.69
CA GLN A 463 -24.00 31.75 9.69
C GLN A 463 -23.26 30.70 8.85
N ILE A 464 -23.64 29.42 9.00
CA ILE A 464 -23.12 28.30 8.18
C ILE A 464 -23.50 28.51 6.72
N ARG A 465 -24.78 28.86 6.47
CA ARG A 465 -25.27 29.20 5.13
C ARG A 465 -24.47 30.36 4.52
N LYS A 466 -24.28 31.47 5.23
CA LYS A 466 -23.50 32.61 4.73
C LYS A 466 -22.09 32.19 4.33
N ARG A 467 -21.42 31.32 5.08
CA ARG A 467 -20.07 30.85 4.71
C ARG A 467 -20.08 29.96 3.46
N TYR A 468 -21.06 29.08 3.30
CA TYR A 468 -21.24 28.28 2.08
C TYR A 468 -21.35 29.18 0.84
N ASP A 469 -22.18 30.21 0.91
CA ASP A 469 -22.39 31.14 -0.20
C ASP A 469 -21.11 31.93 -0.55
N ILE A 470 -20.28 32.28 0.45
CA ILE A 470 -18.95 32.91 0.24
C ILE A 470 -17.97 31.96 -0.46
N ILE A 471 -17.85 30.72 0.02
CA ILE A 471 -16.96 29.70 -0.58
C ILE A 471 -17.35 29.45 -2.05
N LEU A 472 -18.66 29.33 -2.32
CA LEU A 472 -19.21 29.17 -3.67
C LEU A 472 -18.88 30.38 -4.55
N ALA A 473 -19.10 31.60 -4.06
CA ALA A 473 -18.84 32.84 -4.76
C ALA A 473 -17.35 32.99 -5.16
N VAL A 474 -16.43 32.76 -4.22
CA VAL A 474 -14.98 32.85 -4.43
C VAL A 474 -14.53 31.84 -5.49
N THR A 475 -14.98 30.59 -5.37
CA THR A 475 -14.71 29.48 -6.32
C THR A 475 -15.12 29.85 -7.75
N LEU A 476 -16.35 30.37 -7.91
CA LEU A 476 -16.95 30.70 -9.21
C LEU A 476 -16.30 31.89 -9.92
N ARG A 477 -15.68 32.79 -9.14
CA ARG A 477 -14.96 33.98 -9.62
C ARG A 477 -13.49 33.67 -9.98
N SER A 478 -12.97 32.48 -9.66
CA SER A 478 -11.55 32.11 -9.82
C SER A 478 -11.34 30.73 -10.47
N THR A 479 -11.44 29.65 -9.69
CA THR A 479 -11.29 28.24 -10.10
C THR A 479 -12.22 27.87 -11.25
N TYR A 480 -13.51 28.13 -11.05
CA TYR A 480 -14.60 27.74 -11.95
C TYR A 480 -14.98 28.90 -12.90
N ALA A 481 -14.11 29.91 -13.03
CA ALA A 481 -14.27 30.94 -14.05
C ALA A 481 -14.10 30.31 -15.44
N SER A 482 -15.04 30.60 -16.36
CA SER A 482 -15.19 29.87 -17.63
C SER A 482 -13.90 29.76 -18.46
N LYS A 483 -13.05 30.81 -18.46
CA LYS A 483 -11.74 30.78 -19.11
C LYS A 483 -10.77 29.81 -18.42
N THR A 484 -10.56 29.95 -17.11
CA THR A 484 -9.64 29.12 -16.31
C THR A 484 -9.92 27.63 -16.51
N ILE A 485 -11.18 27.24 -16.36
CA ILE A 485 -11.61 25.84 -16.43
C ILE A 485 -11.59 25.30 -17.87
N THR A 486 -11.88 26.14 -18.88
CA THR A 486 -11.77 25.75 -20.30
C THR A 486 -10.32 25.59 -20.73
N ASP A 487 -9.42 26.51 -20.34
CA ASP A 487 -8.00 26.44 -20.66
C ASP A 487 -7.35 25.19 -20.07
N TYR A 488 -7.73 24.82 -18.83
CA TYR A 488 -7.31 23.57 -18.21
C TYR A 488 -7.70 22.36 -19.07
N VAL A 489 -9.00 22.20 -19.33
CA VAL A 489 -9.54 21.04 -20.07
C VAL A 489 -9.00 20.97 -21.50
N GLN A 490 -8.85 22.09 -22.20
CA GLN A 490 -8.31 22.10 -23.57
C GLN A 490 -6.85 21.65 -23.63
N ASN A 491 -6.02 21.97 -22.63
CA ASN A 491 -4.62 21.52 -22.62
C ASN A 491 -4.50 20.04 -22.21
N VAL A 492 -5.36 19.55 -21.31
CA VAL A 492 -5.53 18.11 -21.06
C VAL A 492 -5.97 17.38 -22.35
N ALA A 493 -6.93 17.93 -23.10
CA ALA A 493 -7.38 17.33 -24.35
C ALA A 493 -6.27 17.25 -25.41
N LYS A 494 -5.48 18.34 -25.58
CA LYS A 494 -4.32 18.38 -26.51
C LYS A 494 -3.27 17.33 -26.21
N LEU A 495 -3.03 17.04 -24.93
CA LEU A 495 -2.10 16.00 -24.50
C LEU A 495 -2.53 14.65 -25.09
N ILE A 496 -3.76 14.23 -24.80
CA ILE A 496 -4.23 12.85 -24.99
C ILE A 496 -4.84 12.54 -26.35
N ARG A 497 -5.14 13.56 -27.16
CA ARG A 497 -5.97 13.42 -28.38
C ARG A 497 -5.53 12.30 -29.33
N ASP A 498 -4.22 12.13 -29.52
CA ASP A 498 -3.64 11.17 -30.46
C ASP A 498 -3.85 9.71 -30.00
N ASP A 499 -4.14 9.50 -28.72
CA ASP A 499 -4.35 8.20 -28.10
C ASP A 499 -5.83 7.85 -27.95
N VAL A 500 -6.74 8.77 -28.29
CA VAL A 500 -8.19 8.55 -28.22
C VAL A 500 -8.68 7.59 -29.31
N GLU A 501 -8.24 7.77 -30.54
CA GLU A 501 -8.61 6.87 -31.66
C GLU A 501 -7.95 5.49 -31.49
N TRP A 502 -6.69 5.46 -31.07
CA TRP A 502 -6.01 4.22 -30.70
C TRP A 502 -6.67 3.52 -29.50
N ASN A 503 -7.16 4.27 -28.51
CA ASN A 503 -7.94 3.73 -27.40
C ASN A 503 -9.23 3.03 -27.86
N VAL A 504 -9.96 3.62 -28.82
CA VAL A 504 -11.19 3.01 -29.35
C VAL A 504 -10.83 1.71 -30.09
N ASN A 505 -9.87 1.77 -31.01
CA ASN A 505 -9.42 0.61 -31.77
C ASN A 505 -8.84 -0.51 -30.88
N ALA A 506 -8.17 -0.16 -29.79
CA ALA A 506 -7.70 -1.12 -28.79
C ALA A 506 -8.87 -1.88 -28.15
N VAL A 507 -9.88 -1.15 -27.65
CA VAL A 507 -11.04 -1.73 -26.96
C VAL A 507 -11.92 -2.56 -27.91
N ASP A 508 -12.09 -2.12 -29.16
CA ASP A 508 -12.89 -2.84 -30.15
C ASP A 508 -12.21 -4.15 -30.61
N ASN A 509 -10.87 -4.20 -30.59
CA ASN A 509 -10.07 -5.40 -30.93
C ASN A 509 -9.57 -6.17 -29.70
N LEU A 510 -10.08 -5.87 -28.50
CA LEU A 510 -9.64 -6.45 -27.24
C LEU A 510 -10.07 -7.93 -27.14
N ASN A 511 -9.13 -8.87 -27.22
CA ASN A 511 -9.38 -10.30 -27.48
C ASN A 511 -9.54 -11.15 -26.21
N ILE A 512 -10.09 -10.56 -25.14
CA ILE A 512 -10.38 -11.29 -23.90
C ILE A 512 -11.66 -12.12 -23.99
N PRO A 513 -11.76 -13.26 -23.27
CA PRO A 513 -12.96 -14.11 -23.30
C PRO A 513 -14.23 -13.49 -22.68
N TYR A 514 -14.11 -12.41 -21.90
CA TYR A 514 -15.24 -11.74 -21.27
C TYR A 514 -15.93 -10.74 -22.20
N GLU A 515 -17.14 -11.07 -22.62
CA GLU A 515 -18.02 -10.20 -23.40
C GLU A 515 -18.75 -9.16 -22.51
N GLY A 516 -17.96 -8.31 -21.86
CA GLY A 516 -18.46 -7.13 -21.16
C GLY A 516 -18.96 -6.03 -22.11
N LYS A 517 -19.60 -5.00 -21.56
CA LYS A 517 -20.06 -3.84 -22.35
C LYS A 517 -18.88 -3.12 -23.01
N VAL A 518 -18.94 -2.89 -24.32
CA VAL A 518 -18.10 -1.94 -25.03
C VAL A 518 -18.91 -0.67 -25.27
N MET A 519 -18.37 0.48 -24.87
CA MET A 519 -18.99 1.77 -25.15
C MET A 519 -18.33 2.37 -26.38
N SER A 520 -18.99 2.25 -27.52
CA SER A 520 -18.50 2.83 -28.78
C SER A 520 -18.62 4.35 -28.73
N PHE A 521 -17.49 5.03 -28.93
CA PHE A 521 -17.38 6.45 -29.23
C PHE A 521 -16.17 6.65 -30.16
N ASN A 522 -16.00 7.84 -30.74
CA ASN A 522 -14.86 8.13 -31.61
C ASN A 522 -14.28 9.52 -31.33
N LEU A 523 -13.24 9.89 -32.09
CA LEU A 523 -12.53 11.16 -31.94
C LEU A 523 -13.45 12.39 -32.04
N LYS A 524 -14.55 12.32 -32.83
CA LYS A 524 -15.56 13.39 -32.91
C LYS A 524 -16.42 13.48 -31.64
N ASN A 525 -16.69 12.37 -30.95
CA ASN A 525 -17.36 12.40 -29.65
C ASN A 525 -16.45 13.03 -28.58
N PHE A 526 -15.18 12.64 -28.57
CA PHE A 526 -14.16 13.23 -27.70
C PHE A 526 -13.99 14.73 -27.94
N ASP A 527 -13.73 15.16 -29.19
CA ASP A 527 -13.56 16.57 -29.54
C ASP A 527 -14.81 17.39 -29.23
N LYS A 528 -16.01 16.86 -29.48
CA LYS A 528 -17.29 17.51 -29.11
C LYS A 528 -17.42 17.71 -27.59
N SER A 529 -16.94 16.76 -26.79
CA SER A 529 -17.16 16.77 -25.34
C SER A 529 -16.59 18.02 -24.65
N TYR A 530 -15.40 18.48 -25.06
CA TYR A 530 -14.71 19.63 -24.46
C TYR A 530 -14.80 20.92 -25.27
N THR A 531 -15.48 20.91 -26.43
CA THR A 531 -15.67 22.11 -27.27
C THR A 531 -17.10 22.61 -27.32
N LYS A 532 -18.11 21.76 -27.08
CA LYS A 532 -19.52 22.17 -27.10
C LYS A 532 -19.85 23.04 -25.89
N THR A 533 -20.16 24.31 -26.14
CA THR A 533 -20.61 25.27 -25.12
C THR A 533 -22.09 25.14 -24.83
N TYR A 534 -22.52 25.51 -23.62
CA TYR A 534 -23.95 25.71 -23.32
C TYR A 534 -24.52 26.91 -24.10
N VAL A 535 -25.82 26.85 -24.41
CA VAL A 535 -26.59 27.96 -25.00
C VAL A 535 -27.59 28.46 -23.96
N LYS A 536 -27.35 29.65 -23.38
CA LYS A 536 -28.18 30.23 -22.32
C LYS A 536 -29.65 30.33 -22.76
N GLY A 537 -30.53 29.67 -22.01
CA GLY A 537 -31.97 29.58 -22.29
C GLY A 537 -32.43 28.24 -22.87
N ALA A 538 -31.53 27.29 -23.17
CA ALA A 538 -31.95 25.93 -23.54
C ALA A 538 -32.66 25.18 -22.39
N SER A 539 -33.53 24.23 -22.76
CA SER A 539 -34.21 23.33 -21.82
C SER A 539 -33.21 22.43 -21.07
N ILE A 540 -33.54 22.09 -19.82
CA ILE A 540 -32.73 21.19 -19.00
C ILE A 540 -32.75 19.79 -19.62
N SER A 541 -31.57 19.22 -19.82
CA SER A 541 -31.36 17.83 -20.25
C SER A 541 -31.12 16.93 -19.04
N SER A 542 -31.36 15.63 -19.19
CA SER A 542 -30.88 14.59 -18.27
C SER A 542 -29.39 14.27 -18.46
N SER A 543 -28.80 14.63 -19.61
CA SER A 543 -27.38 14.38 -19.91
C SER A 543 -26.73 15.52 -20.72
N TYR A 544 -25.48 15.84 -20.42
CA TYR A 544 -24.72 16.95 -21.02
C TYR A 544 -23.35 16.51 -21.56
N ASP A 545 -22.85 17.24 -22.55
CA ASP A 545 -21.43 17.20 -22.91
C ASP A 545 -20.58 17.90 -21.83
N PHE A 546 -19.30 17.54 -21.71
CA PHE A 546 -18.45 17.89 -20.57
C PHE A 546 -18.26 19.41 -20.38
N LYS A 547 -17.97 20.16 -21.45
CA LYS A 547 -17.91 21.63 -21.40
C LYS A 547 -19.28 22.27 -21.17
N GLU A 548 -20.31 21.76 -21.85
CA GLU A 548 -21.67 22.26 -21.75
C GLU A 548 -22.17 22.24 -20.30
N PHE A 549 -21.86 21.19 -19.53
CA PHE A 549 -22.19 21.10 -18.12
C PHE A 549 -21.54 22.24 -17.29
N PHE A 550 -20.23 22.46 -17.39
CA PHE A 550 -19.58 23.45 -16.52
C PHE A 550 -19.86 24.90 -16.96
N ASP A 551 -20.19 25.12 -18.23
CA ASP A 551 -20.76 26.39 -18.69
C ASP A 551 -22.13 26.64 -18.03
N ILE A 552 -23.11 25.71 -18.15
CA ILE A 552 -24.46 25.92 -17.59
C ILE A 552 -24.42 26.07 -16.06
N ARG A 553 -23.70 25.17 -15.37
CA ARG A 553 -23.69 25.14 -13.91
C ARG A 553 -22.96 26.35 -13.33
N GLY A 554 -21.82 26.70 -13.92
CA GLY A 554 -21.06 27.88 -13.53
C GLY A 554 -21.84 29.18 -13.72
N ASP A 555 -22.63 29.31 -14.80
CA ASP A 555 -23.43 30.51 -15.04
C ASP A 555 -24.57 30.68 -14.05
N TYR A 556 -25.36 29.64 -13.76
CA TYR A 556 -26.44 29.75 -12.78
C TYR A 556 -25.91 29.98 -11.35
N CYS A 557 -24.81 29.33 -10.97
CA CYS A 557 -24.26 29.55 -9.62
C CYS A 557 -23.53 30.89 -9.49
N ARG A 558 -22.98 31.47 -10.58
CA ARG A 558 -22.51 32.87 -10.60
C ARG A 558 -23.66 33.86 -10.43
N GLU A 559 -24.80 33.61 -11.08
CA GLU A 559 -26.01 34.44 -10.93
C GLU A 559 -26.55 34.39 -9.50
N TYR A 560 -26.62 33.18 -8.90
CA TYR A 560 -26.98 32.95 -7.50
C TYR A 560 -26.04 33.62 -6.48
N THR A 561 -24.73 33.67 -6.75
CA THR A 561 -23.71 34.26 -5.85
C THR A 561 -23.27 35.68 -6.22
N ASN A 562 -23.99 36.37 -7.11
CA ASN A 562 -23.56 37.69 -7.63
C ASN A 562 -23.39 38.73 -6.52
N ASP A 563 -24.35 38.80 -5.60
CA ASP A 563 -24.42 39.83 -4.55
C ASP A 563 -23.69 39.42 -3.26
N VAL A 564 -23.00 38.27 -3.25
CA VAL A 564 -22.23 37.78 -2.10
C VAL A 564 -20.94 38.58 -1.96
N ASP A 565 -20.79 39.26 -0.82
CA ASP A 565 -19.55 39.89 -0.39
C ASP A 565 -18.52 38.82 -0.04
N THR A 566 -17.34 38.90 -0.66
CA THR A 566 -16.21 37.98 -0.48
C THR A 566 -14.97 38.71 0.04
N SER A 567 -15.14 39.89 0.65
CA SER A 567 -14.06 40.65 1.28
C SER A 567 -13.57 40.02 2.59
N ASP A 568 -14.48 39.41 3.35
CA ASP A 568 -14.17 38.51 4.47
C ASP A 568 -14.20 37.06 3.98
N ASN A 569 -13.00 36.47 3.85
CA ASN A 569 -12.82 35.08 3.43
C ASN A 569 -12.25 34.19 4.56
N THR A 570 -12.40 34.61 5.81
CA THR A 570 -11.94 33.84 6.98
C THR A 570 -12.71 32.53 7.14
N ASN A 571 -12.03 31.50 7.67
CA ASN A 571 -12.64 30.18 7.88
C ASN A 571 -13.63 30.23 9.05
N ILE A 572 -14.79 29.58 8.90
CA ILE A 572 -15.78 29.53 9.99
C ILE A 572 -15.30 28.59 11.11
N GLY A 573 -14.79 29.19 12.20
CA GLY A 573 -14.36 28.49 13.43
C GLY A 573 -13.01 28.91 13.99
N GLU A 574 -12.26 29.77 13.31
CA GLU A 574 -10.93 30.20 13.75
C GLU A 574 -10.96 31.55 14.50
N LYS A 575 -10.95 31.51 15.85
CA LYS A 575 -10.60 32.68 16.68
C LYS A 575 -9.14 32.56 17.18
N LYS A 576 -8.20 33.11 16.41
CA LYS A 576 -6.81 33.48 16.79
C LYS A 576 -6.12 32.57 17.84
N GLY A 577 -5.46 31.49 17.40
CA GLY A 577 -4.66 30.66 18.32
C GLY A 577 -3.52 29.87 17.69
N PHE A 578 -3.70 29.33 16.47
CA PHE A 578 -2.71 28.44 15.86
C PHE A 578 -1.81 29.19 14.87
N ILE A 579 -0.56 29.41 15.28
CA ILE A 579 0.54 29.79 14.39
C ILE A 579 1.36 28.53 14.14
N THR A 580 1.49 28.15 12.88
CA THR A 580 2.26 26.99 12.42
C THR A 580 3.77 27.14 12.74
N THR A 581 4.22 26.34 13.70
CA THR A 581 5.63 26.25 14.14
C THR A 581 6.44 25.40 13.15
N THR A 582 6.97 26.06 12.12
CA THR A 582 8.01 25.46 11.27
C THR A 582 9.30 25.25 12.09
N SER A 583 9.85 24.04 12.05
CA SER A 583 11.05 23.70 12.82
C SER A 583 12.30 24.42 12.31
N LYS A 584 13.16 24.82 13.25
CA LYS A 584 14.40 25.56 12.98
C LYS A 584 15.45 24.66 12.33
N ASP A 585 16.12 25.21 11.31
CA ASP A 585 17.53 24.92 11.03
C ASP A 585 18.39 26.09 11.56
N GLU A 586 19.58 25.81 12.09
CA GLU A 586 20.41 26.84 12.72
C GLU A 586 21.12 27.76 11.71
N ASN A 587 20.82 29.06 11.71
CA ASN A 587 21.85 30.09 11.89
C ASN A 587 21.35 31.53 12.14
N LYS A 588 22.16 32.28 12.91
CA LYS A 588 22.15 33.75 13.15
C LYS A 588 21.03 34.37 14.00
N THR A 589 21.38 34.59 15.27
CA THR A 589 21.25 35.86 16.03
C THR A 589 20.41 37.01 15.44
N THR A 590 19.41 37.49 16.18
CA THR A 590 19.39 38.85 16.79
C THR A 590 18.43 38.85 18.00
N GLU A 591 18.72 39.65 19.03
CA GLU A 591 17.88 39.89 20.21
C GLU A 591 16.58 40.64 19.86
N VAL A 592 15.59 40.62 20.78
CA VAL A 592 14.95 41.83 21.36
C VAL A 592 13.98 41.44 22.49
N LEU A 593 14.00 42.20 23.59
CA LEU A 593 13.11 42.09 24.75
C LEU A 593 11.70 42.68 24.47
N ILE A 594 10.69 42.38 25.31
CA ILE A 594 10.04 43.35 26.24
C ILE A 594 8.78 42.76 26.94
N GLU A 595 8.84 42.79 28.27
CA GLU A 595 7.78 43.03 29.29
C GLU A 595 6.41 42.31 29.25
N THR A 596 6.33 41.30 30.11
CA THR A 596 5.27 41.09 31.12
C THR A 596 4.41 42.29 31.53
N GLN A 597 3.11 42.07 31.75
CA GLN A 597 2.44 42.59 32.96
C GLN A 597 1.65 41.50 33.69
N THR A 598 1.88 41.47 35.00
CA THR A 598 1.35 40.54 36.00
C THR A 598 0.10 41.12 36.66
N GLU A 599 -0.86 40.28 37.06
CA GLU A 599 -1.62 40.59 38.28
C GLU A 599 -1.97 39.30 39.05
N ILE A 600 -1.44 39.20 40.27
CA ILE A 600 -1.65 38.08 41.20
C ILE A 600 -2.61 38.56 42.29
N GLN A 601 -3.59 37.73 42.66
CA GLN A 601 -4.17 37.79 44.01
C GLN A 601 -3.87 36.51 44.77
N THR A 602 -3.10 36.68 45.85
CA THR A 602 -2.71 35.67 46.83
C THR A 602 -3.80 35.43 47.85
N GLU A 603 -3.94 34.19 48.34
CA GLU A 603 -4.27 33.98 49.75
C GLU A 603 -3.49 32.80 50.37
N THR A 604 -2.78 33.10 51.46
CA THR A 604 -2.04 32.21 52.36
C THR A 604 -2.99 31.24 53.12
N THR A 605 -2.58 30.20 53.86
CA THR A 605 -1.61 30.20 54.99
C THR A 605 -1.33 28.77 55.51
N THR A 606 -0.05 28.37 55.70
CA THR A 606 0.54 27.46 56.76
C THR A 606 -0.05 26.03 57.03
N SER A 607 0.63 25.02 57.61
CA SER A 607 1.72 24.99 58.63
C SER A 607 2.44 23.61 58.80
N ILE A 608 3.67 23.58 59.35
CA ILE A 608 4.40 22.45 60.04
C ILE A 608 4.91 21.32 59.10
N ILE A 609 6.21 21.01 58.89
CA ILE A 609 7.47 20.90 59.69
C ILE A 609 7.74 19.50 60.33
N ASN A 610 8.71 18.79 59.75
CA ASN A 610 9.86 18.03 60.34
C ASN A 610 10.60 17.40 59.13
N GLU A 611 11.86 17.70 58.80
CA GLU A 611 13.14 17.26 59.45
C GLU A 611 13.20 15.72 59.59
N THR A 612 14.23 15.00 59.10
CA THR A 612 15.68 15.24 59.31
C THR A 612 16.63 14.84 58.15
N GLU A 613 17.57 15.73 57.83
CA GLU A 613 19.05 15.57 57.74
C GLU A 613 19.75 14.30 57.15
N THR A 614 20.46 14.49 56.01
CA THR A 614 21.96 14.45 55.77
C THR A 614 22.92 13.43 56.44
N PRO A 615 24.22 13.27 56.01
CA PRO A 615 24.93 13.70 54.77
C PRO A 615 25.92 12.67 54.11
N ILE A 616 26.34 13.00 52.88
CA ILE A 616 27.72 13.03 52.27
C ILE A 616 28.89 12.24 52.93
N GLU A 617 29.66 11.48 52.12
CA GLU A 617 31.14 11.58 51.96
C GLU A 617 31.64 10.78 50.71
N THR A 618 32.17 11.49 49.69
CA THR A 618 33.59 11.57 49.19
C THR A 618 34.17 10.29 48.56
N GLU A 619 34.60 10.20 47.29
CA GLU A 619 35.49 11.02 46.42
C GLU A 619 36.96 10.49 46.38
N THR A 620 37.55 10.43 45.17
CA THR A 620 38.95 10.03 44.82
C THR A 620 39.33 8.54 45.03
N ASP A 621 40.31 7.95 44.32
CA ASP A 621 41.36 8.54 43.47
C ASP A 621 41.75 7.67 42.22
N THR A 622 42.74 8.15 41.47
CA THR A 622 43.15 7.79 40.10
C THR A 622 44.39 6.82 40.07
N PRO A 623 45.26 6.76 39.04
CA PRO A 623 45.06 5.91 37.84
C PRO A 623 46.29 5.04 37.42
N ILE A 624 46.14 4.21 36.37
CA ILE A 624 47.22 3.56 35.55
C ILE A 624 48.01 2.46 36.32
N GLU A 625 48.21 1.23 35.81
CA GLU A 625 49.23 0.92 34.80
C GLU A 625 49.02 -0.41 34.06
N ILE A 626 49.70 -0.53 32.91
CA ILE A 626 49.79 -1.68 32.01
C ILE A 626 50.88 -2.63 32.52
N GLU A 627 50.69 -3.95 32.52
CA GLU A 627 51.46 -4.87 31.64
C GLU A 627 50.92 -6.31 31.65
N ILE A 628 51.37 -7.06 30.66
CA ILE A 628 50.99 -8.42 30.26
C ILE A 628 52.04 -9.40 30.83
N GLU A 629 51.67 -10.64 31.19
CA GLU A 629 52.27 -11.87 30.62
C GLU A 629 51.87 -13.20 31.31
N THR A 630 51.47 -14.17 30.46
CA THR A 630 51.68 -15.65 30.54
C THR A 630 51.23 -16.39 31.83
N SER A 631 51.20 -17.73 31.97
CA SER A 631 51.73 -18.91 31.24
C SER A 631 50.82 -20.14 31.56
N THR A 632 50.83 -21.35 30.95
CA THR A 632 51.41 -21.94 29.72
C THR A 632 50.82 -23.36 29.50
N GLU A 633 50.35 -23.67 28.28
CA GLU A 633 50.58 -24.97 27.58
C GLU A 633 49.86 -26.25 28.15
N ILE A 634 49.76 -27.43 27.50
CA ILE A 634 50.65 -28.16 26.55
C ILE A 634 49.84 -28.99 25.50
N GLU A 635 50.18 -28.79 24.21
CA GLU A 635 50.42 -29.75 23.07
C GLU A 635 49.43 -30.91 22.73
N ALA A 636 49.39 -31.48 21.51
CA ALA A 636 50.39 -31.56 20.43
C ALA A 636 49.77 -31.41 19.01
N GLU A 637 50.31 -30.52 18.16
CA GLU A 637 51.31 -30.73 17.07
C GLU A 637 50.72 -31.28 15.75
N SER A 638 50.80 -30.61 14.58
CA SER A 638 51.92 -29.94 13.85
C SER A 638 52.72 -30.95 12.98
N PRO A 639 53.10 -30.59 11.73
CA PRO A 639 54.28 -29.75 11.50
C PRO A 639 54.13 -28.63 10.45
N THR A 640 54.47 -27.41 10.87
CA THR A 640 55.49 -26.46 10.35
C THR A 640 56.08 -26.66 8.92
N LYS A 641 56.58 -25.62 8.20
CA LYS A 641 57.45 -24.51 8.66
C LYS A 641 57.62 -23.37 7.64
N THR A 642 58.13 -22.22 8.09
CA THR A 642 58.39 -20.97 7.35
C THR A 642 59.69 -20.91 6.52
N GLU A 643 59.80 -19.84 5.74
CA GLU A 643 60.78 -19.49 4.69
C GLU A 643 62.28 -19.46 5.07
N ASN A 644 63.14 -19.51 4.04
CA ASN A 644 64.52 -19.02 4.02
C ASN A 644 64.80 -18.29 2.68
N ASP A 645 65.45 -17.13 2.78
CA ASP A 645 66.19 -16.34 1.77
C ASP A 645 66.06 -16.63 0.25
N VAL A 646 65.45 -15.66 -0.44
CA VAL A 646 65.75 -15.09 -1.78
C VAL A 646 66.29 -16.01 -2.91
N PRO A 647 65.49 -16.16 -3.98
CA PRO A 647 66.01 -16.16 -5.34
C PRO A 647 65.34 -15.11 -6.25
N ILE A 648 66.18 -14.35 -6.97
CA ILE A 648 65.82 -13.60 -8.19
C ILE A 648 65.76 -14.60 -9.37
N PRO A 649 65.01 -14.34 -10.45
CA PRO A 649 63.56 -14.25 -10.55
C PRO A 649 62.98 -15.52 -11.20
N THR A 650 61.81 -15.98 -10.75
CA THR A 650 61.05 -17.02 -11.48
C THR A 650 59.62 -16.59 -11.70
N GLU A 651 59.20 -16.63 -12.97
CA GLU A 651 57.84 -16.38 -13.44
C GLU A 651 56.83 -17.23 -12.67
N SER A 652 56.17 -16.65 -11.66
CA SER A 652 55.02 -17.28 -11.03
C SER A 652 53.83 -17.17 -11.99
N LEU A 653 53.71 -18.19 -12.84
CA LEU A 653 52.51 -18.49 -13.63
C LEU A 653 51.25 -18.19 -12.81
N ILE A 654 50.42 -17.29 -13.35
CA ILE A 654 49.07 -17.04 -12.86
C ILE A 654 48.37 -18.40 -12.77
N SER A 655 47.81 -18.75 -11.61
CA SER A 655 46.91 -19.89 -11.55
C SER A 655 45.59 -19.48 -12.20
N ASP A 656 45.49 -19.70 -13.51
CA ASP A 656 44.29 -19.47 -14.33
C ASP A 656 43.17 -20.48 -13.97
N SER A 657 42.86 -20.62 -12.68
CA SER A 657 41.85 -21.51 -12.11
C SER A 657 40.66 -20.68 -11.63
N GLN A 658 39.57 -20.73 -12.39
CA GLN A 658 38.37 -19.92 -12.18
C GLN A 658 37.21 -20.80 -11.72
N ASN A 659 36.64 -20.46 -10.56
CA ASN A 659 35.51 -21.14 -9.95
C ASN A 659 34.19 -20.53 -10.44
N PHE A 660 33.17 -21.36 -10.62
CA PHE A 660 31.82 -20.96 -11.01
C PHE A 660 30.79 -21.69 -10.14
N ASN A 661 29.86 -20.94 -9.54
CA ASN A 661 28.75 -21.47 -8.75
C ASN A 661 27.44 -20.91 -9.32
N VAL A 662 26.46 -21.76 -9.63
CA VAL A 662 25.19 -21.33 -10.25
C VAL A 662 24.00 -22.16 -9.79
N VAL A 663 22.92 -21.46 -9.43
CA VAL A 663 21.62 -22.05 -9.13
C VAL A 663 20.78 -22.14 -10.41
N SER A 664 20.28 -23.34 -10.70
CA SER A 664 19.31 -23.59 -11.77
C SER A 664 17.89 -23.23 -11.32
N LEU A 665 17.06 -22.74 -12.24
CA LEU A 665 15.61 -22.57 -12.04
C LEU A 665 14.77 -23.61 -12.81
N MET A 666 15.44 -24.65 -13.32
CA MET A 666 14.90 -25.76 -14.13
C MET A 666 14.91 -27.07 -13.33
N SER A 667 14.10 -28.06 -13.72
CA SER A 667 14.01 -29.36 -13.03
C SER A 667 15.32 -30.17 -13.02
N GLU A 668 15.42 -31.16 -12.13
CA GLU A 668 16.59 -32.04 -11.94
C GLU A 668 17.01 -32.83 -13.21
N GLU A 669 16.18 -32.86 -14.26
CA GLU A 669 16.46 -33.56 -15.50
C GLU A 669 17.53 -32.87 -16.38
N TYR A 670 17.80 -31.59 -16.10
CA TYR A 670 18.74 -30.74 -16.85
C TYR A 670 20.04 -30.51 -16.08
N LYS A 671 21.14 -30.34 -16.81
CA LYS A 671 22.42 -29.88 -16.26
C LYS A 671 22.69 -28.43 -16.66
N ILE A 672 23.56 -27.75 -15.93
CA ILE A 672 24.15 -26.48 -16.37
C ILE A 672 25.63 -26.67 -16.74
N GLY A 673 26.09 -25.93 -17.75
CA GLY A 673 27.50 -25.76 -18.09
C GLY A 673 27.88 -24.28 -18.26
N VAL A 674 29.18 -24.00 -18.26
CA VAL A 674 29.75 -22.70 -18.60
C VAL A 674 30.21 -22.71 -20.05
N MET A 675 29.82 -21.70 -20.83
CA MET A 675 30.24 -21.46 -22.20
C MET A 675 31.12 -20.21 -22.28
N TYR A 676 32.26 -20.31 -22.96
CA TYR A 676 33.17 -19.20 -23.26
C TYR A 676 33.82 -19.43 -24.63
N GLY A 677 33.83 -18.42 -25.49
CA GLY A 677 34.16 -18.60 -26.91
C GLY A 677 33.31 -19.69 -27.56
N GLU A 678 33.96 -20.73 -28.10
CA GLU A 678 33.30 -21.93 -28.65
C GLU A 678 33.28 -23.14 -27.68
N LYS A 679 33.89 -23.01 -26.49
CA LYS A 679 34.02 -24.10 -25.51
C LYS A 679 32.83 -24.17 -24.56
N ILE A 680 32.56 -25.37 -24.05
CA ILE A 680 31.48 -25.68 -23.12
C ILE A 680 32.03 -26.65 -22.06
N ILE A 681 31.92 -26.30 -20.79
CA ILE A 681 32.32 -27.14 -19.65
C ILE A 681 31.08 -27.40 -18.78
N PRO A 682 30.56 -28.65 -18.72
CA PRO A 682 29.48 -29.00 -17.79
C PRO A 682 29.91 -28.82 -16.33
N LEU A 683 29.01 -28.31 -15.50
CA LEU A 683 29.19 -28.20 -14.05
C LEU A 683 28.59 -29.42 -13.35
N ASN A 684 29.06 -29.68 -12.13
CA ASN A 684 28.54 -30.77 -11.30
C ASN A 684 27.47 -30.21 -10.36
N SER A 685 26.31 -30.87 -10.28
CA SER A 685 25.36 -30.61 -9.19
C SER A 685 26.00 -31.09 -7.89
N THR A 686 26.25 -30.16 -6.97
CA THR A 686 26.72 -30.49 -5.61
C THR A 686 25.55 -30.63 -4.65
N LEU A 687 24.49 -29.86 -4.87
CA LEU A 687 23.30 -29.81 -4.04
C LEU A 687 22.19 -29.14 -4.86
N PHE A 688 21.32 -29.88 -5.56
CA PHE A 688 20.29 -29.27 -6.41
C PHE A 688 19.48 -28.24 -5.59
N PRO A 689 19.20 -27.03 -6.12
CA PRO A 689 19.46 -26.55 -7.48
C PRO A 689 20.85 -25.94 -7.77
N LEU A 690 21.83 -26.03 -6.87
CA LEU A 690 23.20 -25.50 -7.03
C LEU A 690 24.14 -26.46 -7.79
N PHE A 691 24.81 -25.89 -8.79
CA PHE A 691 25.86 -26.52 -9.60
C PHE A 691 27.17 -25.75 -9.43
N THR A 692 28.29 -26.45 -9.29
CA THR A 692 29.62 -25.84 -9.15
C THR A 692 30.66 -26.50 -10.05
N GLY A 693 31.76 -25.78 -10.31
CA GLY A 693 32.89 -26.31 -11.05
C GLY A 693 34.08 -25.35 -11.11
N VAL A 694 35.24 -25.89 -11.45
CA VAL A 694 36.51 -25.17 -11.58
C VAL A 694 37.05 -25.40 -12.98
N ILE A 695 37.36 -24.32 -13.71
CA ILE A 695 38.01 -24.38 -15.02
C ILE A 695 39.46 -23.94 -14.82
N ASN A 696 40.42 -24.72 -15.34
CA ASN A 696 41.85 -24.53 -15.09
C ASN A 696 42.63 -24.29 -16.39
N GLY A 697 43.56 -23.33 -16.37
CA GLY A 697 44.53 -23.08 -17.44
C GLY A 697 44.07 -22.15 -18.55
N GLU A 698 42.94 -21.45 -18.38
CA GLU A 698 42.41 -20.50 -19.37
C GLU A 698 41.81 -19.28 -18.65
N ASN A 699 42.26 -18.07 -19.01
CA ASN A 699 41.73 -16.82 -18.46
C ASN A 699 40.42 -16.43 -19.17
N ILE A 700 39.31 -16.87 -18.61
CA ILE A 700 37.94 -16.57 -19.06
C ILE A 700 37.59 -15.16 -18.60
N SER A 701 37.57 -14.20 -19.52
CA SER A 701 37.10 -12.84 -19.26
C SER A 701 35.58 -12.69 -19.43
N GLU A 702 34.99 -13.38 -20.41
CA GLU A 702 33.56 -13.38 -20.70
C GLU A 702 32.99 -14.80 -20.81
N TYR A 703 31.80 -15.02 -20.26
CA TYR A 703 31.11 -16.31 -20.28
C TYR A 703 29.59 -16.19 -20.27
N LYS A 704 28.92 -17.33 -20.45
CA LYS A 704 27.47 -17.53 -20.31
C LYS A 704 27.22 -18.89 -19.66
N TYR A 705 26.14 -19.03 -18.90
CA TYR A 705 25.64 -20.37 -18.59
C TYR A 705 24.84 -20.96 -19.77
N VAL A 706 24.77 -22.29 -19.83
CA VAL A 706 23.98 -23.03 -20.81
C VAL A 706 23.26 -24.20 -20.15
N ILE A 707 22.01 -24.43 -20.53
CA ILE A 707 21.26 -25.63 -20.16
C ILE A 707 21.69 -26.76 -21.08
N LEU A 708 22.03 -27.90 -20.50
CA LEU A 708 22.51 -29.09 -21.17
C LEU A 708 21.56 -30.26 -20.95
N ASN A 709 21.33 -31.06 -22.01
CA ASN A 709 20.61 -32.32 -21.90
C ASN A 709 21.50 -33.42 -21.27
N LYS A 710 20.94 -34.63 -21.09
CA LYS A 710 21.66 -35.78 -20.52
C LYS A 710 22.87 -36.24 -21.35
N ALA A 711 22.97 -35.85 -22.63
CA ALA A 711 24.11 -36.08 -23.53
C ALA A 711 25.15 -34.92 -23.52
N ASN A 712 24.96 -33.91 -22.67
CA ASN A 712 25.73 -32.65 -22.61
C ASN A 712 25.61 -31.77 -23.88
N GLU A 713 24.56 -31.93 -24.67
CA GLU A 713 24.24 -31.02 -25.80
C GLU A 713 23.45 -29.81 -25.30
N ILE A 714 23.65 -28.64 -25.92
CA ILE A 714 22.94 -27.40 -25.56
C ILE A 714 21.44 -27.53 -25.86
N VAL A 715 20.61 -27.35 -24.85
CA VAL A 715 19.16 -27.15 -24.97
C VAL A 715 18.86 -25.65 -25.08
N GLU A 716 19.50 -24.85 -24.22
CA GLU A 716 19.28 -23.41 -24.11
C GLU A 716 20.61 -22.69 -23.79
N LYS A 717 20.74 -21.43 -24.22
CA LYS A 717 21.84 -20.55 -23.82
C LYS A 717 21.29 -19.37 -23.04
N GLU A 718 21.98 -19.01 -21.95
CA GLU A 718 21.63 -17.85 -21.15
C GLU A 718 21.63 -16.56 -22.01
N SER A 719 20.60 -15.72 -21.82
CA SER A 719 20.49 -14.46 -22.57
C SER A 719 21.55 -13.44 -22.14
N ILE A 720 21.87 -13.41 -20.85
CA ILE A 720 22.86 -12.55 -20.21
C ILE A 720 24.28 -12.97 -20.64
N SER A 721 25.13 -12.01 -21.02
CA SER A 721 26.59 -12.19 -21.10
C SER A 721 27.20 -11.73 -19.79
N ARG A 722 28.11 -12.53 -19.22
CA ARG A 722 28.75 -12.29 -17.92
C ARG A 722 30.23 -12.00 -18.10
N VAL A 723 30.78 -11.14 -17.25
CA VAL A 723 32.22 -10.87 -17.14
C VAL A 723 32.72 -11.55 -15.87
N TYR A 724 33.86 -12.24 -15.94
CA TYR A 724 34.44 -12.86 -14.74
C TYR A 724 35.14 -11.83 -13.87
N SER A 725 34.96 -11.93 -12.56
CA SER A 725 35.65 -11.14 -11.54
C SER A 725 36.07 -12.02 -10.37
N GLU A 726 36.90 -11.51 -9.47
CA GLU A 726 37.25 -12.23 -8.22
C GLU A 726 36.00 -12.55 -7.39
N GLU A 727 34.98 -11.67 -7.41
CA GLU A 727 33.68 -11.89 -6.76
C GLU A 727 32.90 -13.07 -7.36
N THR A 728 33.05 -13.39 -8.65
CA THR A 728 32.39 -14.54 -9.30
C THR A 728 32.71 -15.86 -8.61
N SER A 729 33.92 -15.98 -8.04
CA SER A 729 34.34 -17.19 -7.30
C SER A 729 33.68 -17.33 -5.92
N LEU A 730 33.12 -16.24 -5.38
CA LEU A 730 32.64 -16.11 -4.00
C LEU A 730 31.11 -16.07 -3.89
N ILE A 731 30.39 -15.82 -5.00
CA ILE A 731 28.93 -15.77 -5.02
C ILE A 731 28.32 -17.03 -5.64
N ASN A 732 27.14 -17.40 -5.15
CA ASN A 732 26.22 -18.30 -5.85
C ASN A 732 25.46 -17.47 -6.90
N GLU A 733 25.78 -17.60 -8.19
CA GLU A 733 24.99 -16.96 -9.25
C GLU A 733 23.65 -17.71 -9.47
N VAL A 734 22.75 -17.15 -10.29
CA VAL A 734 21.48 -17.81 -10.65
C VAL A 734 21.31 -17.74 -12.17
N TYR A 735 20.93 -18.85 -12.80
CA TYR A 735 20.77 -18.97 -14.26
C TYR A 735 19.76 -17.95 -14.80
N ASN A 736 20.19 -17.19 -15.81
CA ASN A 736 19.42 -16.15 -16.49
C ASN A 736 18.93 -15.02 -15.55
N ARG A 737 19.69 -14.74 -14.47
CA ARG A 737 19.45 -13.63 -13.51
C ARG A 737 20.71 -12.81 -13.26
N LYS A 738 20.54 -11.49 -13.07
CA LYS A 738 21.59 -10.64 -12.48
C LYS A 738 21.57 -10.78 -10.95
N ASN A 739 22.22 -11.83 -10.42
CA ASN A 739 22.12 -12.21 -9.01
C ASN A 739 22.97 -11.34 -8.07
N ASN A 740 22.73 -10.03 -8.11
CA ASN A 740 23.41 -9.05 -7.28
C ASN A 740 22.66 -8.88 -5.96
N LYS A 741 23.39 -8.59 -4.87
CA LYS A 741 22.78 -7.88 -3.73
C LYS A 741 22.22 -6.56 -4.27
N ALA A 742 20.90 -6.39 -4.21
CA ALA A 742 20.32 -5.12 -4.54
C ALA A 742 20.67 -4.12 -3.42
N GLU A 743 20.99 -2.88 -3.77
CA GLU A 743 20.78 -1.81 -2.79
C GLU A 743 19.29 -1.83 -2.42
N VAL A 744 18.97 -1.55 -1.16
CA VAL A 744 17.63 -1.48 -0.58
C VAL A 744 17.65 -0.29 0.37
N LEU A 745 17.13 0.86 -0.07
CA LEU A 745 17.24 2.09 0.73
C LEU A 745 16.37 1.98 1.98
N ASP A 746 16.89 2.13 3.19
CA ASP A 746 16.00 2.00 4.34
C ASP A 746 14.90 3.08 4.41
N LEU A 747 13.81 2.70 5.09
CA LEU A 747 12.79 3.63 5.51
C LEU A 747 13.32 4.46 6.70
N PRO A 748 13.22 5.80 6.68
CA PRO A 748 13.59 6.65 7.81
C PRO A 748 12.93 6.25 9.12
N ILE A 749 13.57 6.58 10.23
CA ILE A 749 13.07 6.30 11.58
C ILE A 749 13.00 7.66 12.32
N PRO A 750 11.80 8.20 12.54
CA PRO A 750 11.58 9.55 13.07
C PRO A 750 11.16 9.55 14.54
N LEU A 751 10.84 8.38 15.07
CA LEU A 751 10.49 8.14 16.46
C LEU A 751 11.66 7.50 17.19
N GLU A 752 11.76 7.79 18.48
CA GLU A 752 12.67 7.11 19.38
C GLU A 752 12.39 5.59 19.44
N GLN A 753 13.43 4.79 19.61
CA GLN A 753 13.35 3.33 19.70
C GLN A 753 12.85 2.88 21.09
N ILE A 754 11.74 2.12 21.12
CA ILE A 754 11.07 1.59 22.33
C ILE A 754 11.14 0.05 22.48
N TYR A 755 11.63 -0.64 21.45
CA TYR A 755 11.86 -2.09 21.34
C TYR A 755 13.14 -2.40 20.54
N PRO A 756 13.80 -3.54 20.82
CA PRO A 756 15.09 -3.89 20.20
C PRO A 756 14.97 -4.44 18.76
N LEU A 757 13.82 -5.01 18.37
CA LEU A 757 13.60 -5.65 17.05
C LEU A 757 14.64 -6.73 16.67
N GLY A 758 15.10 -7.49 17.67
CA GLY A 758 15.98 -8.63 17.47
C GLY A 758 16.91 -8.87 18.66
N SER A 759 17.57 -10.02 18.65
CA SER A 759 18.58 -10.42 19.64
C SER A 759 19.92 -10.72 18.98
N LYS A 760 20.91 -11.15 19.78
CA LYS A 760 22.17 -11.71 19.29
C LYS A 760 21.97 -12.93 18.37
N ASN A 761 20.95 -13.74 18.66
CA ASN A 761 20.75 -15.06 18.06
C ASN A 761 19.66 -15.07 16.97
N ILE A 762 18.64 -14.22 17.11
CA ILE A 762 17.55 -14.06 16.16
C ILE A 762 17.54 -12.60 15.71
N LYS A 763 18.13 -12.35 14.54
CA LYS A 763 18.21 -11.02 13.93
C LYS A 763 17.10 -10.81 12.89
N PRO A 764 16.87 -9.58 12.43
CA PRO A 764 16.16 -9.32 11.18
C PRO A 764 16.66 -10.20 10.02
N ILE A 765 15.77 -10.63 9.13
CA ILE A 765 16.15 -11.41 7.93
C ILE A 765 16.70 -10.43 6.88
N PRO A 766 17.89 -10.68 6.30
CA PRO A 766 18.38 -9.89 5.16
C PRO A 766 17.37 -9.85 4.02
N ASP A 767 16.89 -8.66 3.68
CA ASP A 767 15.85 -8.44 2.67
C ASP A 767 16.37 -7.87 1.35
N ASN A 768 17.70 -7.71 1.23
CA ASN A 768 18.42 -7.28 0.03
C ASN A 768 18.91 -8.43 -0.87
N VAL A 769 18.45 -9.65 -0.59
CA VAL A 769 18.76 -10.89 -1.34
C VAL A 769 17.48 -11.70 -1.60
N ILE A 770 17.55 -12.59 -2.59
CA ILE A 770 16.52 -13.61 -2.84
C ILE A 770 17.15 -14.96 -2.55
N TYR A 771 16.55 -15.67 -1.60
CA TYR A 771 16.91 -17.04 -1.30
C TYR A 771 16.39 -17.98 -2.39
N ASN A 772 17.04 -19.12 -2.58
CA ASN A 772 16.55 -20.22 -3.40
C ASN A 772 16.24 -21.35 -2.41
N VAL A 773 14.95 -21.71 -2.29
CA VAL A 773 14.47 -22.71 -1.34
C VAL A 773 14.07 -23.96 -2.12
N TYR A 774 14.77 -25.05 -1.86
CA TYR A 774 14.42 -26.37 -2.39
C TYR A 774 14.00 -27.29 -1.26
N ALA A 775 12.80 -27.86 -1.40
CA ALA A 775 12.26 -28.85 -0.49
C ALA A 775 12.12 -30.19 -1.22
N ASN A 776 12.97 -31.16 -0.87
CA ASN A 776 12.84 -32.55 -1.32
C ASN A 776 11.99 -33.30 -0.29
N CYS A 777 10.72 -33.54 -0.62
CA CYS A 777 9.67 -34.01 0.29
C CYS A 777 9.11 -35.38 -0.13
N ASP A 778 8.58 -36.13 0.84
CA ASP A 778 7.89 -37.39 0.55
C ASP A 778 6.82 -37.24 -0.55
N LYS A 779 6.81 -38.19 -1.49
CA LYS A 779 6.00 -38.12 -2.71
C LYS A 779 4.53 -38.45 -2.48
N GLU A 780 4.21 -39.30 -1.51
CA GLU A 780 2.81 -39.62 -1.19
C GLU A 780 2.17 -38.48 -0.39
N GLY A 781 2.87 -37.96 0.62
CA GLY A 781 2.47 -36.78 1.39
C GLY A 781 2.30 -35.54 0.52
N TYR A 782 3.28 -35.27 -0.37
CA TYR A 782 3.21 -34.17 -1.33
C TYR A 782 2.02 -34.31 -2.29
N SER A 783 1.79 -35.49 -2.86
CA SER A 783 0.65 -35.76 -3.75
C SER A 783 -0.70 -35.62 -3.02
N SER A 784 -0.80 -36.11 -1.78
CA SER A 784 -1.98 -35.98 -0.93
C SER A 784 -2.35 -34.52 -0.66
N LEU A 785 -1.37 -33.73 -0.22
CA LEU A 785 -1.56 -32.31 0.11
C LEU A 785 -1.82 -31.46 -1.15
N SER A 786 -1.08 -31.69 -2.24
CA SER A 786 -1.19 -30.91 -3.49
C SER A 786 -2.40 -31.26 -4.36
N SER A 787 -3.03 -32.44 -4.18
CA SER A 787 -4.27 -32.80 -4.86
C SER A 787 -5.53 -32.47 -4.05
N SER A 788 -5.48 -32.60 -2.73
CA SER A 788 -6.63 -32.53 -1.83
C SER A 788 -6.35 -31.65 -0.60
N PRO A 789 -6.19 -30.32 -0.75
CA PRO A 789 -5.94 -29.40 0.38
C PRO A 789 -7.14 -29.25 1.33
N PHE A 790 -8.33 -29.76 0.95
CA PHE A 790 -9.54 -29.86 1.75
C PHE A 790 -10.15 -31.26 1.65
N PHE A 791 -10.69 -31.78 2.75
CA PHE A 791 -11.56 -32.95 2.75
C PHE A 791 -13.04 -32.58 2.54
N ASN A 792 -13.83 -33.55 2.07
CA ASN A 792 -15.30 -33.52 2.03
C ASN A 792 -15.92 -32.24 1.42
N GLY A 793 -15.48 -31.85 0.22
CA GLY A 793 -16.12 -30.78 -0.54
C GLY A 793 -15.98 -29.37 0.08
N LYS A 794 -14.80 -29.07 0.66
CA LYS A 794 -14.42 -27.79 1.31
C LYS A 794 -14.93 -27.60 2.75
N LYS A 795 -15.21 -28.68 3.50
CA LYS A 795 -15.67 -28.59 4.91
C LYS A 795 -14.58 -28.77 5.98
N THR A 796 -13.45 -29.38 5.65
CA THR A 796 -12.39 -29.71 6.63
C THR A 796 -11.01 -29.54 5.96
N PHE A 797 -10.00 -29.13 6.71
CA PHE A 797 -8.65 -28.92 6.16
C PHE A 797 -7.86 -30.23 6.11
N ASN A 798 -6.99 -30.36 5.12
CA ASN A 798 -5.99 -31.43 5.09
C ASN A 798 -4.74 -30.96 5.86
N ASP A 799 -4.74 -31.14 7.18
CA ASP A 799 -3.67 -30.68 8.09
C ASP A 799 -2.55 -31.71 8.31
N LEU A 800 -2.43 -32.68 7.39
CA LEU A 800 -1.29 -33.59 7.34
C LEU A 800 0.03 -32.82 7.10
N SER A 801 1.12 -33.37 7.60
CA SER A 801 2.49 -32.97 7.27
C SER A 801 3.18 -34.04 6.43
N MET A 802 4.21 -33.64 5.70
CA MET A 802 5.14 -34.50 4.96
C MET A 802 6.57 -34.19 5.38
N ASP A 803 7.41 -35.21 5.46
CA ASP A 803 8.82 -35.04 5.82
C ASP A 803 9.62 -34.54 4.61
N CYS A 804 10.59 -33.66 4.84
CA CYS A 804 11.36 -32.98 3.80
C CYS A 804 12.81 -32.72 4.21
N THR A 805 13.72 -32.75 3.23
CA THR A 805 15.03 -32.07 3.33
C THR A 805 14.90 -30.68 2.72
N ILE A 806 15.35 -29.66 3.45
CA ILE A 806 15.18 -28.25 3.09
C ILE A 806 16.55 -27.61 2.89
N HIS A 807 16.79 -27.10 1.68
CA HIS A 807 17.98 -26.33 1.32
C HIS A 807 17.58 -24.87 1.06
N ILE A 808 18.34 -23.92 1.60
CA ILE A 808 18.11 -22.48 1.47
C ILE A 808 19.43 -21.81 1.03
N ILE A 809 19.48 -21.30 -0.20
CA ILE A 809 20.71 -20.81 -0.84
C ILE A 809 20.60 -19.33 -1.15
N SER A 810 21.48 -18.52 -0.57
CA SER A 810 21.62 -17.08 -0.82
C SER A 810 22.84 -16.80 -1.72
N PRO A 811 23.07 -15.55 -2.17
CA PRO A 811 24.29 -15.21 -2.90
C PRO A 811 25.58 -15.52 -2.13
N ASP A 812 25.59 -15.39 -0.79
CA ASP A 812 26.80 -15.54 0.04
C ASP A 812 26.96 -16.90 0.74
N ASP A 813 25.87 -17.66 0.90
CA ASP A 813 25.80 -18.78 1.85
C ASP A 813 24.75 -19.84 1.48
N THR A 814 24.98 -21.08 1.91
CA THR A 814 24.12 -22.26 1.72
C THR A 814 23.72 -22.87 3.07
N PHE A 815 22.43 -23.03 3.30
CA PHE A 815 21.88 -23.67 4.50
C PHE A 815 21.14 -24.97 4.15
N GLU A 816 21.21 -25.96 5.05
CA GLU A 816 20.51 -27.24 4.95
C GLU A 816 20.02 -27.70 6.33
N SER A 817 18.81 -28.25 6.38
CA SER A 817 18.25 -28.98 7.52
C SER A 817 17.17 -29.96 7.06
N THR A 818 17.04 -31.08 7.77
CA THR A 818 15.83 -31.90 7.73
C THR A 818 14.68 -31.22 8.50
N GLY A 819 13.45 -31.67 8.23
CA GLY A 819 12.25 -31.28 8.95
C GLY A 819 10.98 -31.68 8.21
N SER A 820 9.92 -30.88 8.33
CA SER A 820 8.60 -31.21 7.76
C SER A 820 7.87 -30.00 7.18
N MET A 821 7.01 -30.27 6.19
CA MET A 821 6.15 -29.28 5.56
C MET A 821 4.66 -29.62 5.73
N LYS A 822 3.83 -28.60 5.92
CA LYS A 822 2.36 -28.72 5.91
C LYS A 822 1.70 -27.50 5.29
N LEU A 823 0.46 -27.66 4.83
CA LEU A 823 -0.32 -26.58 4.24
C LEU A 823 -0.74 -25.51 5.26
N TYR A 824 -0.86 -24.27 4.79
CA TYR A 824 -1.07 -23.09 5.64
C TYR A 824 -2.39 -22.35 5.36
N GLY A 825 -3.12 -22.02 6.44
CA GLY A 825 -4.32 -21.15 6.44
C GLY A 825 -5.55 -21.69 5.71
N TYR A 826 -6.69 -20.99 5.83
CA TYR A 826 -7.90 -21.30 5.04
C TYR A 826 -7.83 -20.69 3.64
N ASN A 827 -7.66 -19.36 3.56
CA ASN A 827 -7.65 -18.64 2.29
C ASN A 827 -6.50 -19.07 1.35
N PRO A 828 -5.25 -19.28 1.81
CA PRO A 828 -4.17 -19.67 0.91
C PRO A 828 -4.36 -21.05 0.25
N ARG A 829 -5.05 -21.99 0.91
CA ARG A 829 -5.42 -23.30 0.35
C ARG A 829 -6.42 -23.22 -0.80
N ARG A 830 -7.08 -22.08 -1.00
CA ARG A 830 -8.01 -21.88 -2.12
C ARG A 830 -7.28 -21.68 -3.44
N PHE A 831 -5.96 -21.45 -3.46
CA PHE A 831 -5.19 -21.20 -4.68
C PHE A 831 -4.44 -22.44 -5.16
N LYS A 832 -4.16 -22.51 -6.46
CA LYS A 832 -3.29 -23.54 -7.05
C LYS A 832 -1.85 -23.43 -6.51
N LYS A 833 -1.36 -22.20 -6.32
CA LYS A 833 -0.09 -21.89 -5.65
C LYS A 833 -0.28 -21.95 -4.12
N LEU A 834 -0.18 -23.16 -3.58
CA LEU A 834 -0.41 -23.48 -2.17
C LEU A 834 0.65 -22.84 -1.25
N SER A 835 0.25 -22.41 -0.05
CA SER A 835 1.17 -21.88 0.97
C SER A 835 1.51 -22.93 2.02
N TRP A 836 2.72 -22.85 2.57
CA TRP A 836 3.28 -23.90 3.43
C TRP A 836 3.88 -23.33 4.71
N ILE A 837 3.91 -24.14 5.77
CA ILE A 837 4.83 -23.97 6.90
C ILE A 837 5.94 -25.00 6.72
N ILE A 838 7.20 -24.55 6.76
CA ILE A 838 8.37 -25.40 6.98
C ILE A 838 8.67 -25.42 8.48
N SER A 839 8.88 -26.61 9.04
CA SER A 839 9.50 -26.82 10.36
C SER A 839 10.92 -27.34 10.14
N LEU A 840 11.88 -26.89 10.93
CA LEU A 840 13.31 -27.25 10.85
C LEU A 840 13.72 -27.96 12.15
N GLU A 841 14.24 -29.18 12.04
CA GLU A 841 14.45 -30.05 13.20
C GLU A 841 15.91 -30.07 13.68
N GLU A 842 16.88 -30.12 12.78
CA GLU A 842 18.31 -30.17 13.14
C GLU A 842 18.90 -28.79 13.47
N LYS A 843 18.66 -27.79 12.61
CA LYS A 843 19.32 -26.48 12.68
C LYS A 843 18.33 -25.35 12.43
N PRO A 844 18.38 -24.25 13.21
CA PRO A 844 17.51 -23.12 12.96
C PRO A 844 18.09 -22.19 11.87
N PHE A 845 17.30 -21.86 10.86
CA PHE A 845 17.67 -20.89 9.83
C PHE A 845 17.60 -19.47 10.40
N LEU A 846 18.73 -18.77 10.48
CA LEU A 846 18.84 -17.42 11.10
C LEU A 846 18.14 -17.34 12.48
N GLY A 847 18.31 -18.41 13.28
CA GLY A 847 17.71 -18.53 14.62
C GLY A 847 16.25 -19.01 14.66
N ARG A 848 15.57 -19.18 13.52
CA ARG A 848 14.19 -19.67 13.42
C ARG A 848 14.10 -21.19 13.25
N LYS A 849 13.19 -21.83 13.97
CA LYS A 849 12.85 -23.27 13.82
C LYS A 849 11.65 -23.53 12.90
N SER A 850 10.95 -22.50 12.48
CA SER A 850 9.84 -22.59 11.53
C SER A 850 9.82 -21.36 10.63
N LEU A 851 9.37 -21.56 9.39
CA LEU A 851 9.27 -20.53 8.36
C LEU A 851 7.91 -20.67 7.67
N LYS A 852 7.11 -19.60 7.64
CA LYS A 852 5.91 -19.53 6.79
C LYS A 852 6.36 -19.23 5.37
N MET A 853 6.25 -20.20 4.47
CA MET A 853 6.39 -20.01 3.03
C MET A 853 5.04 -19.52 2.51
N LYS A 854 4.78 -18.22 2.66
CA LYS A 854 3.55 -17.61 2.14
C LYS A 854 3.66 -17.55 0.63
N GLY A 855 2.74 -18.25 -0.03
CA GLY A 855 2.67 -18.40 -1.48
C GLY A 855 2.07 -17.20 -2.19
N ILE A 856 1.55 -16.22 -1.43
CA ILE A 856 1.35 -14.83 -1.90
C ILE A 856 0.66 -14.84 -3.26
N ALA A 857 -0.39 -15.66 -3.35
CA ALA A 857 -1.02 -16.07 -4.61
C ALA A 857 -2.28 -15.26 -4.91
N ASN A 858 -2.88 -14.71 -3.87
CA ASN A 858 -3.79 -13.57 -3.89
C ASN A 858 -3.18 -12.43 -3.06
N ASP A 859 -1.87 -12.48 -2.83
CA ASP A 859 -1.15 -11.26 -3.09
C ASP A 859 -0.56 -11.30 -4.48
N ASN A 860 -1.36 -10.81 -5.39
CA ASN A 860 -0.93 -10.29 -6.64
C ASN A 860 0.43 -9.61 -6.65
N SER A 861 0.91 -8.89 -5.63
CA SER A 861 2.23 -8.29 -5.82
C SER A 861 3.37 -9.25 -5.72
N LEU A 862 3.20 -10.31 -4.92
CA LEU A 862 4.18 -11.23 -4.39
C LEU A 862 4.83 -10.85 -3.04
N MET A 863 4.07 -10.42 -2.03
CA MET A 863 4.27 -10.58 -0.56
C MET A 863 3.04 -10.17 0.25
N ARG A 864 2.46 -9.02 -0.09
CA ARG A 864 1.60 -8.08 0.68
C ARG A 864 1.93 -7.66 2.07
N GLU A 865 2.83 -8.37 2.71
CA GLU A 865 3.15 -8.08 4.09
C GLU A 865 4.60 -7.80 4.39
N LYS A 866 5.54 -7.94 3.45
CA LYS A 866 6.97 -7.72 3.72
C LYS A 866 7.36 -6.29 4.12
N PHE A 867 6.54 -5.29 3.84
CA PHE A 867 6.82 -3.91 4.22
C PHE A 867 5.66 -3.16 4.86
N ALA A 868 4.44 -3.65 4.80
CA ALA A 868 3.55 -3.58 5.94
C ALA A 868 4.35 -3.95 7.21
N THR A 869 5.07 -5.08 7.19
CA THR A 869 5.98 -5.46 8.28
C THR A 869 7.18 -4.51 8.48
N LYS A 870 7.95 -4.18 7.43
CA LYS A 870 9.00 -3.14 7.49
C LYS A 870 8.50 -1.80 8.05
N LEU A 871 7.23 -1.43 7.87
CA LEU A 871 6.68 -0.18 8.38
C LEU A 871 6.56 -0.17 9.89
N TYR A 872 6.08 -1.26 10.47
CA TYR A 872 6.07 -1.49 11.91
C TYR A 872 7.49 -1.39 12.43
N ASN A 873 8.42 -2.11 11.80
CA ASN A 873 9.82 -2.09 12.18
C ASN A 873 10.39 -0.65 12.10
N ALA A 874 9.98 0.14 11.10
CA ALA A 874 10.36 1.55 10.92
C ALA A 874 9.55 2.58 11.75
N VAL A 875 8.53 2.22 12.52
CA VAL A 875 8.02 3.02 13.67
C VAL A 875 8.53 2.50 15.01
N ASN A 876 9.30 1.42 14.95
CA ASN A 876 9.69 0.59 16.05
C ASN A 876 8.49 -0.03 16.80
N VAL A 877 7.78 -0.87 16.07
CA VAL A 877 6.74 -1.78 16.53
C VAL A 877 7.09 -3.21 16.09
N PRO A 878 7.01 -4.22 16.96
CA PRO A 878 7.40 -5.59 16.61
C PRO A 878 6.31 -6.30 15.80
N THR A 879 6.68 -6.89 14.66
CA THR A 879 5.80 -7.75 13.82
C THR A 879 6.64 -8.79 13.09
N GLN A 880 6.01 -9.86 12.59
CA GLN A 880 6.67 -10.89 11.77
C GLN A 880 7.55 -10.27 10.68
N GLU A 881 8.81 -10.68 10.53
CA GLU A 881 9.59 -10.25 9.36
C GLU A 881 9.36 -11.17 8.16
N GLY A 882 9.99 -10.82 7.03
CA GLY A 882 10.10 -11.71 5.90
C GLY A 882 11.23 -11.36 4.93
N ALA A 883 11.45 -12.26 3.96
CA ALA A 883 12.35 -12.10 2.82
C ALA A 883 11.89 -12.97 1.64
N PHE A 884 12.52 -12.85 0.48
CA PHE A 884 12.12 -13.57 -0.72
C PHE A 884 12.75 -14.95 -0.86
N ALA A 885 11.98 -15.88 -1.43
CA ALA A 885 12.45 -17.20 -1.84
C ALA A 885 11.94 -17.57 -3.24
N ARG A 886 12.79 -18.09 -4.12
CA ARG A 886 12.36 -18.92 -5.26
C ARG A 886 12.09 -20.32 -4.70
N LEU A 887 10.85 -20.81 -4.73
CA LEU A 887 10.48 -22.11 -4.13
C LEU A 887 10.34 -23.22 -5.17
N PHE A 888 10.97 -24.35 -4.86
CA PHE A 888 10.84 -25.63 -5.54
C PHE A 888 10.44 -26.69 -4.52
N ILE A 889 9.45 -27.52 -4.84
CA ILE A 889 9.09 -28.70 -4.04
C ILE A 889 9.18 -29.91 -4.97
N ASN A 890 10.13 -30.80 -4.70
CA ASN A 890 10.52 -31.85 -5.64
C ASN A 890 10.77 -31.23 -7.05
N ASN A 891 10.26 -31.83 -8.11
CA ASN A 891 10.42 -31.29 -9.48
C ASN A 891 9.45 -30.15 -9.83
N ASP A 892 8.55 -29.75 -8.93
CA ASP A 892 7.58 -28.68 -9.18
C ASP A 892 8.16 -27.31 -8.77
N ALA A 893 8.37 -26.43 -9.76
CA ALA A 893 8.63 -25.02 -9.55
C ALA A 893 7.35 -24.33 -9.08
N TYR A 894 7.35 -23.81 -7.85
CA TYR A 894 6.19 -23.14 -7.25
C TYR A 894 6.19 -21.61 -7.45
N GLY A 895 7.31 -21.05 -7.91
CA GLY A 895 7.47 -19.61 -8.16
C GLY A 895 8.06 -18.85 -6.96
N LEU A 896 7.81 -17.54 -6.90
CA LEU A 896 8.38 -16.64 -5.90
C LEU A 896 7.50 -16.59 -4.64
N TYR A 897 8.09 -16.86 -3.49
CA TYR A 897 7.46 -16.96 -2.17
C TYR A 897 8.04 -15.89 -1.24
N MET A 898 7.27 -15.54 -0.21
CA MET A 898 7.80 -14.84 0.95
C MET A 898 8.04 -15.84 2.07
N ILE A 899 9.30 -15.93 2.53
CA ILE A 899 9.64 -16.47 3.85
C ILE A 899 9.13 -15.47 4.88
N SER A 900 8.36 -15.91 5.87
CA SER A 900 7.90 -15.06 6.98
C SER A 900 7.98 -15.76 8.33
N ASP A 901 8.17 -14.97 9.38
CA ASP A 901 8.21 -15.43 10.77
C ASP A 901 6.88 -16.02 11.24
N ASP A 902 6.89 -16.67 12.41
CA ASP A 902 5.70 -16.92 13.21
C ASP A 902 5.89 -16.34 14.62
N LEU A 903 4.79 -16.02 15.31
CA LEU A 903 4.84 -15.42 16.65
C LEU A 903 5.15 -16.48 17.72
N THR A 904 6.36 -17.05 17.65
CA THR A 904 6.85 -18.05 18.61
C THR A 904 7.37 -17.38 19.90
N LYS A 905 7.60 -18.21 20.91
CA LYS A 905 8.24 -17.84 22.18
C LYS A 905 9.60 -17.14 21.96
N GLU A 906 10.40 -17.69 21.05
CA GLU A 906 11.72 -17.21 20.67
C GLU A 906 11.62 -15.88 19.91
N TRP A 907 10.67 -15.76 18.98
CA TRP A 907 10.41 -14.51 18.27
C TRP A 907 10.04 -13.37 19.25
N ILE A 908 9.14 -13.62 20.20
CA ILE A 908 8.74 -12.62 21.22
C ILE A 908 9.95 -12.19 22.07
N LYS A 909 10.74 -13.17 22.56
CA LYS A 909 11.97 -12.90 23.31
C LYS A 909 12.97 -12.02 22.55
N ALA A 910 13.13 -12.24 21.25
CA ALA A 910 14.04 -11.46 20.43
C ALA A 910 13.50 -10.08 20.06
N PHE A 911 12.30 -9.99 19.48
CA PHE A 911 11.81 -8.74 18.88
C PHE A 911 11.20 -7.75 19.87
N ILE A 912 10.61 -8.24 20.98
CA ILE A 912 10.01 -7.40 22.03
C ILE A 912 10.99 -7.16 23.19
N HIS A 913 11.74 -8.19 23.61
CA HIS A 913 12.59 -8.13 24.81
C HIS A 913 14.11 -8.07 24.52
N GLY A 914 14.56 -8.39 23.30
CA GLY A 914 15.98 -8.32 22.89
C GLY A 914 16.88 -9.42 23.49
N SER A 915 16.31 -10.37 24.22
CA SER A 915 17.06 -11.33 25.03
C SER A 915 16.36 -12.68 25.10
N GLU A 916 17.10 -13.74 24.72
CA GLU A 916 16.63 -15.12 24.85
C GLU A 916 16.35 -15.54 26.31
N ASN A 917 16.86 -14.77 27.29
CA ASN A 917 16.68 -15.02 28.72
C ASN A 917 15.54 -14.18 29.33
N ALA A 918 14.84 -13.36 28.53
CA ALA A 918 13.79 -12.46 29.01
C ALA A 918 12.62 -13.18 29.68
N LYS A 919 12.03 -12.53 30.69
CA LYS A 919 10.81 -12.94 31.37
C LYS A 919 9.60 -12.49 30.56
N ILE A 920 9.02 -13.44 29.83
CA ILE A 920 7.83 -13.24 29.00
C ILE A 920 6.53 -13.53 29.75
N GLY A 921 5.40 -13.04 29.23
CA GLY A 921 4.05 -13.44 29.66
C GLY A 921 3.72 -14.90 29.34
N ASN A 922 2.71 -15.46 30.01
CA ASN A 922 2.34 -16.87 29.85
C ASN A 922 1.61 -17.16 28.52
N ASN A 923 0.77 -16.23 28.07
CA ASN A 923 -0.02 -16.34 26.84
C ASN A 923 0.13 -15.06 26.00
N TYR A 924 -0.19 -15.17 24.72
CA TYR A 924 -0.76 -14.07 23.94
C TYR A 924 -2.15 -14.47 23.44
N TYR A 925 -3.02 -13.49 23.26
CA TYR A 925 -4.39 -13.69 22.81
C TYR A 925 -4.47 -13.22 21.37
N LYS A 926 -4.46 -14.17 20.42
CA LYS A 926 -4.81 -13.90 19.02
C LYS A 926 -6.26 -13.50 18.95
N LEU A 927 -6.54 -12.61 18.03
CA LEU A 927 -7.81 -11.92 17.89
C LEU A 927 -8.40 -12.49 16.58
N ASN A 928 -9.69 -12.86 16.56
CA ASN A 928 -10.27 -13.81 15.58
C ASN A 928 -11.74 -13.52 15.23
N GLY A 929 -12.04 -12.26 14.95
CA GLY A 929 -13.35 -11.82 14.46
C GLY A 929 -13.66 -12.18 13.00
N SER A 930 -14.86 -11.81 12.55
CA SER A 930 -15.31 -12.00 11.16
C SER A 930 -16.16 -10.83 10.67
N SER A 931 -16.24 -10.58 9.37
CA SER A 931 -17.00 -9.42 8.82
C SER A 931 -18.49 -9.35 9.20
N SER A 932 -19.09 -10.46 9.66
CA SER A 932 -20.44 -10.50 10.25
C SER A 932 -20.47 -10.29 11.77
N GLY A 933 -19.38 -10.58 12.47
CA GLY A 933 -19.32 -10.89 13.89
C GLY A 933 -19.81 -12.31 14.22
N PRO A 934 -19.75 -12.74 15.50
CA PRO A 934 -19.50 -11.93 16.69
C PRO A 934 -18.01 -11.63 16.89
N PHE A 935 -17.76 -11.00 18.04
CA PHE A 935 -16.47 -10.65 18.60
C PHE A 935 -16.54 -10.95 20.09
N ALA A 936 -15.41 -10.81 20.77
CA ALA A 936 -15.09 -11.46 22.03
C ALA A 936 -15.38 -10.67 23.30
N ASP A 937 -15.60 -9.35 23.16
CA ASP A 937 -15.75 -8.34 24.21
C ASP A 937 -14.47 -8.12 25.04
N PHE A 938 -13.64 -7.10 24.70
CA PHE A 938 -12.74 -6.44 25.67
C PHE A 938 -13.54 -5.51 26.61
N LYS A 939 -14.85 -5.34 26.39
CA LYS A 939 -15.77 -5.06 27.49
C LYS A 939 -15.50 -6.01 28.64
N TYR A 940 -15.59 -5.46 29.84
CA TYR A 940 -15.54 -6.29 31.03
C TYR A 940 -16.86 -7.05 31.19
N LEU A 941 -16.84 -8.35 30.90
CA LEU A 941 -17.99 -9.26 31.03
C LEU A 941 -18.08 -9.94 32.41
N GLY A 942 -17.34 -9.44 33.41
CA GLY A 942 -17.20 -10.05 34.73
C GLY A 942 -15.94 -10.92 34.88
N GLU A 943 -15.75 -11.50 36.07
CA GLU A 943 -14.61 -12.37 36.41
C GLU A 943 -14.77 -13.81 35.89
N ASP A 944 -15.96 -14.20 35.40
CA ASP A 944 -16.22 -15.55 34.88
C ASP A 944 -15.61 -15.72 33.48
N TYR A 945 -14.60 -16.58 33.37
CA TYR A 945 -13.88 -16.82 32.12
C TYR A 945 -14.78 -17.37 30.99
N SER A 946 -15.88 -18.04 31.33
CA SER A 946 -16.78 -18.63 30.32
C SER A 946 -17.46 -17.56 29.44
N ASN A 947 -17.61 -16.33 29.94
CA ASN A 947 -18.13 -15.21 29.16
C ASN A 947 -17.20 -14.79 28.01
N TYR A 948 -15.92 -15.14 28.08
CA TYR A 948 -14.90 -14.85 27.06
C TYR A 948 -14.59 -16.08 26.18
N GLU A 949 -15.26 -17.23 26.39
CA GLU A 949 -15.11 -18.46 25.59
C GLU A 949 -16.05 -18.49 24.38
N ASN A 950 -16.11 -17.38 23.64
CA ASN A 950 -16.98 -17.15 22.49
C ASN A 950 -16.29 -17.40 21.12
N GLY A 951 -15.05 -17.92 21.11
CA GLY A 951 -14.33 -18.39 19.92
C GLY A 951 -13.51 -17.33 19.15
N VAL A 952 -13.36 -16.16 19.74
CA VAL A 952 -12.91 -14.92 19.10
C VAL A 952 -11.65 -14.35 19.78
N TYR A 953 -11.36 -14.72 21.03
CA TYR A 953 -9.97 -14.82 21.53
C TYR A 953 -9.42 -16.23 21.21
N GLU A 954 -8.46 -16.34 20.29
CA GLU A 954 -7.67 -17.58 20.15
C GLU A 954 -6.45 -17.50 21.08
N ILE A 955 -6.41 -18.32 22.12
CA ILE A 955 -5.30 -18.31 23.10
C ILE A 955 -4.08 -19.03 22.54
N LYS A 956 -2.89 -18.43 22.69
CA LYS A 956 -1.58 -19.03 22.37
C LYS A 956 -0.66 -18.99 23.58
N THR A 957 -0.42 -20.16 24.17
CA THR A 957 0.44 -20.31 25.35
C THR A 957 1.92 -20.35 24.96
N LEU A 958 2.71 -19.53 25.64
CA LEU A 958 4.16 -19.35 25.44
C LEU A 958 5.00 -20.15 26.45
N GLY A 959 4.37 -20.86 27.38
CA GLY A 959 5.00 -21.47 28.55
C GLY A 959 4.26 -22.69 29.07
N ASN A 960 4.10 -22.75 30.39
CA ASN A 960 3.60 -23.93 31.09
C ASN A 960 2.14 -24.26 30.73
N ASN A 961 1.76 -25.53 30.86
CA ASN A 961 0.38 -25.99 30.73
C ASN A 961 -0.50 -25.39 31.84
N LEU A 962 -1.08 -24.22 31.58
CA LEU A 962 -2.10 -23.60 32.42
C LEU A 962 -3.40 -24.40 32.31
N ASN A 963 -4.14 -24.53 33.42
CA ASN A 963 -5.52 -25.00 33.37
C ASN A 963 -6.38 -24.01 32.56
N HIS A 964 -7.51 -24.49 32.02
CA HIS A 964 -8.31 -23.75 31.04
C HIS A 964 -8.74 -22.36 31.53
N SER A 965 -9.18 -22.23 32.77
CA SER A 965 -9.56 -20.94 33.37
C SER A 965 -8.37 -19.98 33.53
N SER A 966 -7.21 -20.47 33.98
CA SER A 966 -5.98 -19.66 34.12
C SER A 966 -5.46 -19.12 32.78
N GLN A 967 -5.88 -19.70 31.65
CA GLN A 967 -5.53 -19.17 30.34
C GLN A 967 -6.21 -17.82 30.05
N PHE A 968 -7.34 -17.51 30.68
CA PHE A 968 -8.06 -16.24 30.50
C PHE A 968 -7.65 -15.14 31.49
N THR A 969 -6.89 -15.44 32.55
CA THR A 969 -6.65 -14.49 33.66
C THR A 969 -6.06 -13.14 33.23
N GLU A 970 -5.04 -13.12 32.36
CA GLU A 970 -4.43 -11.86 31.91
C GLU A 970 -5.33 -11.08 30.94
N LEU A 971 -6.23 -11.77 30.25
CA LEU A 971 -7.26 -11.15 29.41
C LEU A 971 -8.35 -10.48 30.26
N ILE A 972 -8.95 -11.21 31.21
CA ILE A 972 -10.00 -10.68 32.11
C ILE A 972 -9.46 -9.49 32.92
N ARG A 973 -8.21 -9.61 33.40
CA ARG A 973 -7.52 -8.53 34.10
C ARG A 973 -7.35 -7.29 33.22
N PHE A 974 -7.06 -7.47 31.92
CA PHE A 974 -6.96 -6.36 30.97
C PHE A 974 -8.30 -5.68 30.71
N THR A 975 -9.36 -6.44 30.42
CA THR A 975 -10.71 -5.89 30.20
C THR A 975 -11.21 -5.14 31.43
N LYS A 976 -10.95 -5.69 32.62
CA LYS A 976 -11.26 -5.05 33.90
C LYS A 976 -10.48 -3.76 34.14
N LEU A 977 -9.14 -3.79 34.07
CA LEU A 977 -8.32 -2.58 34.24
C LEU A 977 -8.72 -1.48 33.26
N TYR A 978 -9.10 -1.88 32.05
CA TYR A 978 -9.57 -0.96 31.04
C TYR A 978 -10.97 -0.37 31.34
N ASN A 979 -11.94 -1.20 31.76
CA ASN A 979 -13.25 -0.73 32.24
C ASN A 979 -13.11 0.22 33.43
N ASP A 980 -12.33 -0.16 34.43
CA ASP A 980 -12.08 0.63 35.65
C ASP A 980 -11.41 1.98 35.32
N TRP A 981 -10.51 2.02 34.33
CA TRP A 981 -9.94 3.28 33.83
C TRP A 981 -11.01 4.18 33.22
N MET A 982 -11.91 3.62 32.39
CA MET A 982 -12.98 4.41 31.79
C MET A 982 -13.97 4.93 32.83
N GLU A 983 -14.49 4.09 33.72
CA GLU A 983 -15.49 4.52 34.73
C GLU A 983 -14.99 5.68 35.59
N VAL A 984 -13.68 5.71 35.92
CA VAL A 984 -13.06 6.77 36.72
C VAL A 984 -12.71 8.01 35.87
N TYR A 985 -12.44 7.88 34.57
CA TYR A 985 -11.88 8.94 33.74
C TYR A 985 -12.65 9.31 32.46
N GLN A 986 -13.85 8.78 32.20
CA GLN A 986 -14.62 9.03 30.96
C GLN A 986 -14.84 10.52 30.64
N ASN A 987 -14.93 11.38 31.66
CA ASN A 987 -15.07 12.84 31.52
C ASN A 987 -13.83 13.62 32.02
N ASN A 988 -12.73 12.93 32.34
CA ASN A 988 -11.51 13.53 32.86
C ASN A 988 -10.44 13.61 31.77
N THR A 989 -10.16 14.83 31.32
CA THR A 989 -9.26 15.16 30.20
C THR A 989 -7.83 15.51 30.63
N SER A 990 -7.49 15.32 31.91
CA SER A 990 -6.20 15.69 32.51
C SER A 990 -5.04 14.75 32.10
N ILE A 991 -3.83 15.05 32.56
CA ILE A 991 -2.67 14.15 32.37
C ILE A 991 -2.71 12.97 33.39
N GLU A 992 -3.45 13.10 34.50
CA GLU A 992 -3.55 12.09 35.57
C GLU A 992 -4.26 10.80 35.10
N SER A 993 -5.28 10.93 34.25
CA SER A 993 -5.94 9.80 33.57
C SER A 993 -4.98 9.09 32.60
N VAL A 994 -4.17 9.84 31.84
CA VAL A 994 -3.14 9.27 30.95
C VAL A 994 -2.07 8.52 31.74
N LYS A 995 -1.54 9.16 32.80
CA LYS A 995 -0.61 8.55 33.76
C LYS A 995 -1.20 7.31 34.45
N ALA A 996 -2.53 7.19 34.56
CA ALA A 996 -3.18 5.99 35.09
C ALA A 996 -3.23 4.85 34.05
N LEU A 997 -3.51 5.15 32.78
CA LEU A 997 -3.49 4.15 31.71
C LEU A 997 -2.08 3.61 31.44
N GLN A 998 -1.08 4.51 31.45
CA GLN A 998 0.34 4.18 31.31
C GLN A 998 0.90 3.28 32.43
N LYS A 999 0.13 2.97 33.49
CA LYS A 999 0.51 1.97 34.51
C LYS A 999 0.24 0.53 34.09
N PHE A 1000 -0.60 0.30 33.07
CA PHE A 1000 -0.91 -1.06 32.60
C PHE A 1000 -0.88 -1.21 31.07
N LEU A 1001 -0.91 -0.15 30.27
CA LEU A 1001 -0.80 -0.24 28.82
C LEU A 1001 0.48 0.46 28.34
N ASP A 1002 1.22 -0.14 27.41
CA ASP A 1002 2.29 0.54 26.68
C ASP A 1002 1.66 1.51 25.68
N VAL A 1003 1.13 2.62 26.21
CA VAL A 1003 0.35 3.60 25.45
C VAL A 1003 1.14 4.04 24.23
N GLU A 1004 2.44 4.34 24.33
CA GLU A 1004 3.27 4.74 23.18
C GLU A 1004 3.37 3.64 22.10
N SER A 1005 3.62 2.38 22.46
CA SER A 1005 3.66 1.25 21.52
C SER A 1005 2.31 0.99 20.88
N THR A 1006 1.26 0.93 21.69
CA THR A 1006 -0.13 0.76 21.26
C THR A 1006 -0.52 1.93 20.35
N LEU A 1007 -0.12 3.16 20.71
CA LEU A 1007 -0.12 4.34 19.87
C LEU A 1007 0.80 4.27 18.64
N ARG A 1008 1.72 3.32 18.47
CA ARG A 1008 2.54 3.18 17.23
C ARG A 1008 2.15 1.99 16.36
N LEU A 1009 1.51 1.01 16.96
CA LEU A 1009 0.97 -0.18 16.30
C LEU A 1009 -0.27 0.28 15.51
N LEU A 1010 -1.10 1.09 16.18
CA LEU A 1010 -1.86 2.20 15.58
C LEU A 1010 -1.10 2.84 14.40
N ALA A 1011 0.06 3.47 14.67
CA ALA A 1011 0.85 4.19 13.66
C ALA A 1011 1.46 3.31 12.57
N VAL A 1012 1.00 2.07 12.39
CA VAL A 1012 1.24 1.30 11.18
C VAL A 1012 0.03 0.51 10.69
N GLU A 1013 -0.92 0.10 11.53
CA GLU A 1013 -2.24 -0.20 10.97
C GLU A 1013 -3.01 1.06 10.60
N THR A 1014 -2.40 2.25 10.69
CA THR A 1014 -2.70 3.43 9.87
C THR A 1014 -2.25 3.27 8.43
N LEU A 1015 -1.26 2.42 8.18
CA LEU A 1015 -0.30 2.58 7.11
C LEU A 1015 -0.31 1.44 6.06
N ILE A 1016 -1.17 0.43 6.29
CA ILE A 1016 -1.10 -0.87 5.60
C ILE A 1016 -2.41 -1.57 5.13
N ILE A 1017 -3.59 -0.95 4.89
CA ILE A 1017 -4.96 -1.60 4.81
C ILE A 1017 -4.96 -3.10 5.11
N PRO A 1018 -5.14 -3.60 6.33
CA PRO A 1018 -5.51 -4.99 6.44
C PRO A 1018 -7.04 -5.08 6.32
N LEU A 1019 -7.60 -5.94 5.47
CA LEU A 1019 -9.06 -6.16 5.41
C LEU A 1019 -9.61 -6.96 6.59
N ASP A 1020 -8.72 -7.47 7.45
CA ASP A 1020 -9.04 -8.45 8.48
C ASP A 1020 -8.36 -8.20 9.83
N ASN A 1021 -7.21 -7.53 9.92
CA ASN A 1021 -6.54 -7.28 11.20
C ASN A 1021 -7.32 -6.44 12.23
N PHE A 1022 -6.74 -6.40 13.44
CA PHE A 1022 -7.11 -5.72 14.67
C PHE A 1022 -8.46 -5.01 14.55
N TRP A 1023 -8.65 -3.72 14.74
CA TRP A 1023 -10.02 -3.20 14.90
C TRP A 1023 -10.90 -3.12 13.63
N LEU A 1024 -10.81 -4.01 12.62
CA LEU A 1024 -11.68 -3.95 11.42
C LEU A 1024 -12.78 -5.01 11.44
N VAL A 1025 -12.39 -6.23 11.05
CA VAL A 1025 -13.13 -7.47 11.29
C VAL A 1025 -12.34 -8.37 12.21
N SER A 1026 -11.34 -7.81 12.88
CA SER A 1026 -11.09 -8.22 14.24
C SER A 1026 -10.21 -9.43 14.42
N SER A 1027 -9.35 -9.64 13.44
CA SER A 1027 -8.40 -10.74 13.37
C SER A 1027 -6.95 -10.26 13.57
N ASN A 1028 -5.98 -11.14 13.32
CA ASN A 1028 -4.62 -10.84 12.83
C ASN A 1028 -3.73 -9.85 13.63
N THR A 1029 -4.07 -9.57 14.89
CA THR A 1029 -3.14 -9.00 15.89
C THR A 1029 -3.33 -9.77 17.18
N ALA A 1030 -2.38 -9.68 18.11
CA ALA A 1030 -2.44 -10.30 19.42
C ALA A 1030 -2.29 -9.29 20.57
N LEU A 1031 -3.02 -9.50 21.67
CA LEU A 1031 -2.74 -8.90 22.97
C LEU A 1031 -1.66 -9.72 23.68
N TYR A 1032 -0.65 -9.05 24.23
CA TYR A 1032 0.43 -9.67 24.99
C TYR A 1032 0.77 -8.86 26.25
N TYR A 1033 0.96 -9.55 27.38
CA TYR A 1033 1.40 -8.94 28.64
C TYR A 1033 2.92 -9.02 28.77
N ASN A 1034 3.59 -7.88 28.72
CA ASN A 1034 5.02 -7.73 28.90
C ASN A 1034 5.38 -7.78 30.39
N ALA A 1035 5.74 -8.98 30.88
CA ALA A 1035 6.02 -9.25 32.29
C ALA A 1035 7.31 -8.60 32.86
N GLU A 1036 8.10 -7.90 32.03
CA GLU A 1036 9.24 -7.09 32.44
C GLU A 1036 8.86 -5.61 32.57
N LYS A 1037 8.07 -5.06 31.64
CA LYS A 1037 7.54 -3.68 31.74
C LYS A 1037 6.35 -3.57 32.71
N GLY A 1038 5.62 -4.66 32.96
CA GLY A 1038 4.34 -4.65 33.68
C GLY A 1038 3.16 -4.14 32.84
N LEU A 1039 3.32 -4.09 31.52
CA LEU A 1039 2.40 -3.45 30.59
C LEU A 1039 1.85 -4.44 29.55
N TYR A 1040 0.58 -4.31 29.22
CA TYR A 1040 0.00 -4.91 28.03
C TYR A 1040 0.43 -4.12 26.78
N GLN A 1041 0.61 -4.84 25.68
CA GLN A 1041 0.92 -4.30 24.36
C GLN A 1041 0.25 -5.16 23.28
N PHE A 1042 0.11 -4.62 22.08
CA PHE A 1042 -0.35 -5.38 20.93
C PHE A 1042 0.82 -5.89 20.08
N ILE A 1043 0.57 -6.81 19.14
CA ILE A 1043 1.55 -7.40 18.20
C ILE A 1043 0.81 -7.80 16.91
N PRO A 1044 1.10 -7.22 15.73
CA PRO A 1044 0.39 -7.55 14.51
C PRO A 1044 0.99 -8.75 13.79
N TYR A 1045 0.17 -9.43 13.01
CA TYR A 1045 0.56 -10.56 12.18
C TYR A 1045 -0.33 -10.71 10.94
N GLU A 1046 0.01 -11.64 10.05
CA GLU A 1046 -0.80 -12.10 8.91
C GLU A 1046 -1.47 -10.97 8.12
N LEU A 1047 -0.59 -10.29 7.40
CA LEU A 1047 -0.84 -9.00 6.78
C LEU A 1047 -1.06 -9.19 5.27
N ASP A 1048 -1.52 -10.35 4.78
CA ASP A 1048 -1.64 -10.61 3.32
C ASP A 1048 -2.82 -9.89 2.66
N GLN A 1049 -3.89 -9.61 3.40
CA GLN A 1049 -4.87 -8.61 2.99
C GLN A 1049 -4.44 -7.20 3.40
N SER A 1050 -3.14 -6.95 3.67
CA SER A 1050 -2.58 -5.60 3.75
C SER A 1050 -2.64 -4.91 2.40
N LEU A 1051 -2.84 -3.62 2.43
CA LEU A 1051 -2.67 -2.71 1.34
C LEU A 1051 -3.54 -3.04 0.11
N VAL A 1052 -4.83 -3.34 0.31
CA VAL A 1052 -5.72 -3.81 -0.76
C VAL A 1052 -6.95 -3.00 -1.19
N GLY A 1053 -7.47 -2.07 -0.40
CA GLY A 1053 -8.81 -1.46 -0.60
C GLY A 1053 -9.96 -2.41 -0.32
N SER A 1054 -11.24 -2.01 -0.43
CA SER A 1054 -12.39 -2.70 0.21
C SER A 1054 -12.66 -4.11 -0.25
N TRP A 1055 -12.06 -4.49 -1.38
CA TRP A 1055 -12.40 -5.67 -2.14
C TRP A 1055 -13.90 -5.80 -2.44
N SER A 1056 -14.69 -4.72 -2.46
CA SER A 1056 -16.16 -4.79 -2.56
C SER A 1056 -16.84 -5.59 -1.45
N ILE A 1057 -16.20 -5.80 -0.30
CA ILE A 1057 -16.84 -6.47 0.83
C ILE A 1057 -18.09 -5.64 1.22
N SER A 1058 -19.25 -6.26 1.44
CA SER A 1058 -20.50 -5.51 1.76
C SER A 1058 -20.53 -4.96 3.18
N SER A 1059 -19.47 -5.22 3.93
CA SER A 1059 -19.13 -4.54 5.15
C SER A 1059 -17.89 -3.66 4.95
N LEU A 1060 -17.43 -3.38 3.73
CA LEU A 1060 -16.32 -2.45 3.44
C LEU A 1060 -16.64 -1.51 2.23
N ASN A 1061 -16.89 -0.20 2.40
CA ASN A 1061 -17.58 0.58 1.35
C ASN A 1061 -16.62 1.07 0.29
N SER A 1062 -16.87 0.72 -0.97
CA SER A 1062 -16.17 1.23 -2.15
C SER A 1062 -16.21 2.75 -2.35
N GLU A 1063 -16.94 3.50 -1.52
CA GLU A 1063 -17.44 4.82 -1.88
C GLU A 1063 -17.19 5.94 -0.87
N ASN A 1064 -16.04 6.02 -0.20
CA ASN A 1064 -15.37 7.26 0.30
C ASN A 1064 -14.17 6.99 1.17
N TYR A 1065 -14.29 6.13 2.14
CA TYR A 1065 -13.26 5.35 2.75
C TYR A 1065 -11.90 6.03 2.96
N ILE A 1066 -10.81 5.42 2.60
CA ILE A 1066 -10.01 5.81 1.46
C ILE A 1066 -9.61 7.31 1.31
N GLU A 1067 -10.52 8.28 1.32
CA GLU A 1067 -10.19 9.70 1.39
C GLU A 1067 -10.09 10.24 2.82
N ASP A 1068 -10.41 9.39 3.80
CA ASP A 1068 -10.45 9.69 5.20
C ASP A 1068 -9.35 9.06 6.00
N CYS A 1069 -8.83 9.89 6.88
CA CYS A 1069 -7.86 9.45 7.81
C CYS A 1069 -8.56 8.51 8.83
N ILE A 1070 -9.76 8.77 9.34
CA ILE A 1070 -10.15 8.17 10.63
C ILE A 1070 -10.71 6.67 10.51
N THR A 1071 -11.78 6.05 9.92
CA THR A 1071 -12.20 4.60 10.19
C THR A 1071 -11.98 3.40 9.24
N TRP A 1072 -11.24 2.37 9.63
CA TRP A 1072 -11.41 1.01 9.08
C TRP A 1072 -12.21 0.14 10.04
N ALA A 1073 -13.03 0.74 10.89
CA ALA A 1073 -13.86 0.06 11.87
C ALA A 1073 -15.31 0.46 11.86
N ASN A 1074 -15.59 1.74 11.55
CA ASN A 1074 -16.85 2.33 11.90
C ASN A 1074 -17.67 2.88 10.71
N TYR A 1075 -18.98 2.60 10.73
CA TYR A 1075 -19.87 2.76 9.58
C TYR A 1075 -21.37 2.78 9.96
N LYS A 1076 -22.31 2.46 9.05
CA LYS A 1076 -23.69 1.99 9.35
C LYS A 1076 -23.85 0.50 8.95
N GLY A 1077 -22.75 -0.26 8.79
CA GLY A 1077 -22.69 -1.57 8.12
C GLY A 1077 -22.12 -2.77 8.92
N ASN A 1078 -21.87 -2.66 10.25
CA ASN A 1078 -21.24 -3.72 11.07
C ASN A 1078 -21.47 -3.66 12.61
N LYS A 1079 -22.74 -3.75 13.04
CA LYS A 1079 -23.19 -4.38 14.31
C LYS A 1079 -22.35 -5.62 14.79
N ASN A 1080 -21.45 -5.56 15.81
CA ASN A 1080 -21.39 -6.50 16.99
C ASN A 1080 -20.66 -5.83 18.22
N GLU A 1081 -20.17 -6.47 19.29
CA GLU A 1081 -20.05 -5.82 20.64
C GLU A 1081 -18.61 -5.28 21.00
N GLN A 1082 -18.33 -3.95 21.17
CA GLN A 1082 -17.02 -3.20 21.45
C GLN A 1082 -17.13 -2.21 22.60
N PHE A 1083 -16.10 -2.03 23.43
CA PHE A 1083 -15.69 -0.70 23.86
C PHE A 1083 -14.21 -0.33 24.12
N PHE A 1084 -13.22 -1.23 23.97
CA PHE A 1084 -11.81 -0.90 24.25
C PHE A 1084 -11.41 0.34 23.48
N ILE A 1085 -11.02 1.37 24.23
CA ILE A 1085 -10.10 2.37 23.72
C ILE A 1085 -10.61 3.16 22.49
N ASN A 1086 -11.90 3.09 22.15
CA ASN A 1086 -12.50 4.16 21.35
C ASN A 1086 -12.57 5.40 22.23
N HIS A 1087 -13.10 5.16 23.42
CA HIS A 1087 -12.84 5.81 24.68
C HIS A 1087 -11.36 6.17 25.01
N LEU A 1088 -10.33 5.66 24.32
CA LEU A 1088 -8.93 6.15 24.42
C LEU A 1088 -8.75 7.41 23.60
N LEU A 1089 -9.29 7.37 22.39
CA LEU A 1089 -9.19 8.44 21.43
C LEU A 1089 -10.26 9.50 21.71
N GLU A 1090 -11.30 9.18 22.48
CA GLU A 1090 -12.09 10.20 23.17
C GLU A 1090 -11.29 10.99 24.23
N HIS A 1091 -10.12 10.50 24.69
CA HIS A 1091 -9.30 11.21 25.68
C HIS A 1091 -8.32 12.21 25.03
N PRO A 1092 -8.53 13.53 25.14
CA PRO A 1092 -7.90 14.53 24.26
C PRO A 1092 -6.37 14.61 24.34
N LEU A 1093 -5.72 14.27 25.46
CA LEU A 1093 -4.24 14.22 25.51
C LEU A 1093 -3.66 12.95 24.87
N ILE A 1094 -4.39 11.82 24.95
CA ILE A 1094 -3.91 10.58 24.34
C ILE A 1094 -4.11 10.71 22.84
N LYS A 1095 -5.32 11.13 22.46
CA LYS A 1095 -5.69 11.70 21.17
C LYS A 1095 -4.60 12.63 20.63
N LYS A 1096 -4.17 13.66 21.36
CA LYS A 1096 -3.14 14.60 20.87
C LYS A 1096 -1.72 14.03 20.78
N ARG A 1097 -1.24 13.19 21.71
CA ARG A 1097 0.06 12.50 21.50
C ARG A 1097 -0.03 11.56 20.31
N TYR A 1098 -1.18 10.93 20.15
CA TYR A 1098 -1.53 10.16 18.97
C TYR A 1098 -1.48 11.04 17.73
N ASP A 1099 -1.85 12.31 17.80
CA ASP A 1099 -1.73 13.24 16.70
C ASP A 1099 -0.29 13.72 16.46
N ILE A 1100 0.66 13.44 17.34
CA ILE A 1100 2.08 13.79 17.12
C ILE A 1100 2.91 12.56 16.72
N ILE A 1101 2.50 11.37 17.14
CA ILE A 1101 2.94 10.08 16.57
C ILE A 1101 2.13 9.72 15.31
N LEU A 1102 1.11 10.51 15.01
CA LEU A 1102 0.97 11.09 13.69
C LEU A 1102 2.17 12.04 13.54
N ALA A 1103 1.98 13.36 13.57
CA ALA A 1103 2.75 14.42 12.92
C ALA A 1103 4.28 14.23 12.67
N GLU A 1104 5.02 13.49 13.50
CA GLU A 1104 6.44 13.16 13.37
C GLU A 1104 6.74 12.02 12.40
N ILE A 1105 6.03 10.89 12.58
CA ILE A 1105 6.32 9.75 11.74
C ILE A 1105 5.92 10.06 10.31
N VAL A 1106 4.79 10.76 10.24
CA VAL A 1106 4.66 12.17 9.87
C VAL A 1106 5.77 12.60 8.86
N ARG A 1107 6.54 13.69 9.01
CA ARG A 1107 7.41 14.37 7.97
C ARG A 1107 8.49 13.58 7.20
N SER A 1108 8.53 12.24 7.22
CA SER A 1108 9.80 11.50 7.19
C SER A 1108 9.75 10.11 6.54
N THR A 1109 9.07 9.12 7.12
CA THR A 1109 9.14 7.73 6.60
C THR A 1109 8.03 7.40 5.63
N PHE A 1110 6.92 8.13 5.67
CA PHE A 1110 5.79 7.89 4.78
C PHE A 1110 5.87 8.72 3.49
N ASP A 1111 6.82 9.64 3.51
CA ASP A 1111 7.39 10.51 2.51
C ASP A 1111 7.76 9.74 1.21
N SER A 1112 6.99 9.90 0.14
CA SER A 1112 6.99 9.09 -1.11
C SER A 1112 8.31 8.89 -1.88
N LYS A 1113 9.04 9.89 -2.36
CA LYS A 1113 10.46 9.86 -2.81
C LYS A 1113 11.45 9.20 -1.80
N THR A 1114 10.95 8.40 -0.85
CA THR A 1114 11.56 7.41 0.05
C THR A 1114 10.82 6.05 0.11
N ILE A 1115 9.67 5.80 -0.54
CA ILE A 1115 8.94 4.50 -0.53
C ILE A 1115 8.70 3.93 -1.89
N GLN A 1116 8.60 4.79 -2.87
CA GLN A 1116 9.41 4.54 -4.02
C GLN A 1116 10.85 4.39 -3.61
N ASN A 1117 11.53 5.43 -3.13
CA ASN A 1117 12.99 5.30 -3.07
C ASN A 1117 13.50 4.15 -2.16
N TYR A 1118 12.86 3.80 -1.04
CA TYR A 1118 13.14 2.56 -0.26
C TYR A 1118 13.14 1.35 -1.16
N LEU A 1119 12.12 1.35 -1.98
CA LEU A 1119 11.83 0.26 -2.82
C LEU A 1119 12.52 0.38 -4.18
N VAL A 1120 13.16 1.51 -4.63
CA VAL A 1120 13.93 1.83 -5.91
C VAL A 1120 15.06 0.86 -6.28
N HIS A 1121 15.05 -0.26 -5.61
CA HIS A 1121 16.20 -0.86 -5.00
C HIS A 1121 15.71 -2.28 -4.70
N LEU A 1122 14.67 -2.39 -3.89
CA LEU A 1122 14.00 -3.62 -3.51
C LEU A 1122 13.19 -4.38 -4.60
N ALA A 1123 13.09 -3.89 -5.85
CA ALA A 1123 12.89 -4.80 -6.99
C ALA A 1123 13.80 -4.56 -8.18
N ASP A 1124 14.90 -3.83 -8.05
CA ASP A 1124 16.06 -4.30 -8.80
C ASP A 1124 16.40 -5.73 -8.32
N LEU A 1125 16.12 -6.01 -7.03
CA LEU A 1125 16.12 -7.33 -6.43
C LEU A 1125 15.30 -8.39 -7.22
N ILE A 1126 13.97 -8.44 -7.10
CA ILE A 1126 13.15 -9.54 -7.68
C ILE A 1126 12.79 -9.41 -9.16
N ARG A 1127 13.37 -8.43 -9.86
CA ARG A 1127 13.07 -8.15 -11.27
C ARG A 1127 13.04 -9.38 -12.16
N ASP A 1128 14.14 -10.09 -12.22
CA ASP A 1128 14.26 -11.11 -13.26
C ASP A 1128 13.41 -12.36 -12.92
N ASP A 1129 12.81 -12.42 -11.72
CA ASP A 1129 12.22 -13.62 -11.13
C ASP A 1129 10.72 -13.76 -11.22
N VAL A 1130 10.00 -12.70 -11.57
CA VAL A 1130 8.55 -12.84 -11.60
C VAL A 1130 8.06 -13.34 -12.93
N GLN A 1131 8.64 -12.99 -14.08
CA GLN A 1131 8.38 -13.75 -15.32
C GLN A 1131 8.60 -15.27 -15.13
N TRP A 1132 9.42 -15.65 -14.15
CA TRP A 1132 9.54 -17.05 -13.73
C TRP A 1132 8.54 -17.50 -12.66
N ASN A 1133 8.21 -16.71 -11.63
CA ASN A 1133 7.09 -17.00 -10.72
C ASN A 1133 5.84 -17.34 -11.51
N ILE A 1134 5.64 -16.51 -12.53
CA ILE A 1134 4.67 -16.62 -13.57
C ILE A 1134 4.72 -18.00 -14.20
N ASP A 1135 5.74 -18.24 -15.04
CA ASP A 1135 5.71 -19.38 -15.95
C ASP A 1135 5.73 -20.69 -15.12
N SER A 1136 6.22 -20.64 -13.88
CA SER A 1136 6.08 -21.69 -12.87
C SER A 1136 4.62 -22.01 -12.49
N VAL A 1137 3.78 -21.01 -12.20
CA VAL A 1137 2.42 -21.23 -11.67
C VAL A 1137 1.42 -21.63 -12.77
N ASP A 1138 1.55 -21.15 -14.01
CA ASP A 1138 0.76 -21.65 -15.16
C ASP A 1138 1.06 -23.13 -15.35
N ASN A 1139 2.36 -23.44 -15.50
CA ASN A 1139 2.85 -24.77 -15.81
C ASN A 1139 2.83 -25.72 -14.59
N LEU A 1140 2.53 -25.24 -13.38
CA LEU A 1140 2.47 -26.05 -12.15
C LEU A 1140 1.49 -27.22 -12.32
N ASN A 1141 2.01 -28.44 -12.44
CA ASN A 1141 1.24 -29.58 -12.91
C ASN A 1141 0.59 -30.41 -11.78
N ILE A 1142 -0.06 -29.72 -10.83
CA ILE A 1142 -0.77 -30.38 -9.72
C ILE A 1142 -2.25 -30.66 -10.08
N PRO A 1143 -2.85 -31.78 -9.62
CA PRO A 1143 -4.24 -32.09 -9.94
C PRO A 1143 -5.26 -31.10 -9.36
N TYR A 1144 -4.92 -30.41 -8.27
CA TYR A 1144 -5.83 -29.49 -7.60
C TYR A 1144 -6.18 -28.27 -8.46
N GLN A 1145 -7.44 -28.23 -8.89
CA GLN A 1145 -8.04 -27.07 -9.57
C GLN A 1145 -8.40 -25.98 -8.54
N GLY A 1146 -7.38 -25.50 -7.83
CA GLY A 1146 -7.47 -24.31 -6.99
C GLY A 1146 -7.77 -23.07 -7.82
N ILE A 1147 -8.01 -21.94 -7.16
CA ILE A 1147 -8.13 -20.65 -7.83
C ILE A 1147 -6.78 -20.33 -8.47
N ILE A 1148 -6.84 -20.00 -9.75
CA ILE A 1148 -5.72 -19.91 -10.66
C ILE A 1148 -5.45 -18.41 -10.88
N THR A 1149 -4.29 -17.94 -10.39
CA THR A 1149 -3.90 -16.53 -10.17
C THR A 1149 -2.46 -16.23 -10.65
N THR A 1150 -2.26 -15.19 -11.46
CA THR A 1150 -1.38 -15.13 -12.67
C THR A 1150 0.13 -14.88 -12.51
N PHE A 1151 0.96 -14.46 -13.50
CA PHE A 1151 0.94 -13.30 -14.43
C PHE A 1151 2.04 -13.04 -15.58
N THR A 1152 2.32 -11.86 -16.21
CA THR A 1152 2.99 -11.48 -17.54
C THR A 1152 4.31 -10.66 -17.46
N MET A 1153 4.81 -9.98 -18.52
CA MET A 1153 5.22 -8.56 -18.46
C MET A 1153 4.14 -7.60 -17.90
N LYS A 1154 4.11 -6.25 -17.97
CA LYS A 1154 2.87 -5.38 -17.84
C LYS A 1154 1.88 -5.30 -16.61
N ASP A 1155 1.85 -6.21 -15.64
CA ASP A 1155 1.06 -6.18 -14.39
C ASP A 1155 1.92 -6.53 -13.13
N PHE A 1156 3.13 -5.95 -13.07
CA PHE A 1156 4.22 -5.73 -12.06
C PHE A 1156 4.59 -4.20 -11.78
N GLU A 1157 5.27 -3.31 -12.57
CA GLU A 1157 5.33 -1.78 -12.58
C GLU A 1157 4.18 -0.73 -13.02
N LYS A 1158 2.91 -0.99 -13.33
CA LYS A 1158 1.82 -0.02 -13.56
C LYS A 1158 0.99 0.21 -12.31
N ASN A 1159 1.04 -0.84 -11.53
CA ASN A 1159 0.68 -1.17 -10.20
C ASN A 1159 1.18 -0.36 -9.00
N LEU A 1160 2.45 -0.46 -8.58
CA LEU A 1160 5.08 0.63 -9.31
C LEU A 1160 5.31 2.14 -10.07
N ASN A 1161 4.76 2.52 -11.29
CA ASN A 1161 4.62 3.85 -11.99
C ASN A 1161 3.33 4.24 -12.93
N TYR A 1162 2.03 3.79 -12.86
CA TYR A 1162 0.87 4.33 -13.73
C TYR A 1162 -0.59 4.31 -13.14
N LYS A 1163 -1.47 5.33 -13.36
CA LYS A 1163 -2.72 5.70 -12.58
C LYS A 1163 -4.11 5.36 -13.30
N HIS A 1164 -5.31 5.58 -12.67
CA HIS A 1164 -6.71 5.19 -13.09
C HIS A 1164 -7.46 6.50 -13.20
N SER A 1165 -8.34 6.57 -14.17
CA SER A 1165 -9.18 7.71 -14.42
C SER A 1165 -10.08 8.16 -13.30
N LYS A 1166 -10.73 7.21 -12.63
CA LYS A 1166 -11.84 7.48 -11.71
C LYS A 1166 -11.46 7.20 -10.29
N THR A 1167 -12.11 7.94 -9.41
CA THR A 1167 -11.55 8.18 -8.11
C THR A 1167 -11.89 7.08 -7.12
N HIS A 1168 -13.14 6.66 -7.00
CA HIS A 1168 -13.45 5.38 -6.32
C HIS A 1168 -12.91 4.21 -7.02
N ARG A 1169 -12.64 3.20 -6.21
CA ARG A 1169 -12.50 1.82 -6.59
C ARG A 1169 -12.90 0.95 -5.43
N ASN A 1170 -13.21 -0.30 -5.74
CA ASN A 1170 -13.48 -1.29 -4.71
C ASN A 1170 -12.20 -1.91 -4.16
N SER A 1171 -11.05 -1.50 -4.65
CA SER A 1171 -9.76 -2.03 -4.23
C SER A 1171 -8.69 -1.11 -4.74
N TYR A 1172 -7.47 -1.29 -4.25
CA TYR A 1172 -6.35 -0.52 -4.72
C TYR A 1172 -5.01 -1.24 -4.71
N GLU A 1173 -4.05 -0.54 -5.28
CA GLU A 1173 -2.87 -0.96 -6.06
C GLU A 1173 -1.57 -1.03 -5.19
N LEU A 1174 -0.33 -0.85 -5.73
CA LEU A 1174 0.82 -0.35 -4.91
C LEU A 1174 1.85 0.80 -5.45
N TRP A 1175 1.61 1.96 -6.26
CA TRP A 1175 2.17 3.46 -6.22
C TRP A 1175 1.24 4.59 -5.65
N GLU A 1176 0.19 5.18 -6.17
CA GLU A 1176 -0.71 6.05 -5.34
C GLU A 1176 -1.56 5.57 -4.06
N PHE A 1177 -1.29 4.49 -3.26
CA PHE A 1177 -1.38 3.96 -1.80
C PHE A 1177 -0.08 4.35 -1.11
N VAL A 1178 0.82 5.02 -1.82
CA VAL A 1178 1.60 6.09 -1.23
C VAL A 1178 1.52 7.37 -1.99
N ASP A 1179 0.40 7.49 -2.68
CA ASP A 1179 -0.22 8.77 -2.75
C ASP A 1179 -1.55 8.73 -2.05
N VAL A 1180 -2.22 7.58 -1.66
CA VAL A 1180 -3.47 7.29 -0.84
C VAL A 1180 -3.34 6.66 0.67
N ARG A 1181 -3.44 7.16 2.00
CA ARG A 1181 -2.68 7.23 3.42
C ARG A 1181 -1.56 8.30 3.90
N SER A 1182 -1.23 9.43 3.26
CA SER A 1182 -0.01 10.09 2.64
C SER A 1182 -0.56 11.36 1.89
N ASN A 1183 -0.63 11.66 0.60
CA ASN A 1183 -1.13 12.96 0.02
C ASN A 1183 -2.59 13.52 0.26
N TYR A 1184 -3.32 13.26 1.37
CA TYR A 1184 -4.60 13.62 2.07
C TYR A 1184 -4.27 13.62 3.57
N CYS A 1185 -3.06 13.58 4.10
CA CYS A 1185 -2.69 14.11 5.44
C CYS A 1185 -1.67 15.40 5.46
N LYS A 1186 -1.95 16.62 4.93
CA LYS A 1186 -1.53 18.04 5.08
C LYS A 1186 -2.56 19.11 5.64
N ILE A 1187 -3.80 19.35 5.13
CA ILE A 1187 -5.23 19.49 5.69
C ILE A 1187 -5.24 19.94 7.22
N TYR A 1188 -5.94 19.37 8.22
CA TYR A 1188 -5.39 19.01 9.58
C TYR A 1188 -4.07 19.66 10.11
N THR A 1189 -2.92 18.96 10.20
CA THR A 1189 -1.63 19.41 10.73
C THR A 1189 -0.75 20.18 9.74
N SER A 1190 -1.34 20.99 8.89
CA SER A 1190 -0.82 22.36 9.01
C SER A 1190 -0.70 22.72 10.49
N GLU A 1191 -1.75 22.47 11.26
CA GLU A 1191 -1.95 22.97 12.63
C GLU A 1191 -1.47 22.13 13.85
N VAL A 1192 -1.03 20.85 13.76
CA VAL A 1192 -0.27 20.23 14.87
C VAL A 1192 1.20 20.58 14.78
N ASP A 1193 1.68 20.97 15.93
CA ASP A 1193 3.08 21.12 16.20
C ASP A 1193 3.70 19.75 16.50
N THR A 1194 4.50 19.21 15.56
CA THR A 1194 5.34 18.03 15.79
C THR A 1194 6.32 18.19 16.95
N THR A 1195 6.63 19.43 17.31
CA THR A 1195 7.57 19.77 18.38
C THR A 1195 6.89 19.87 19.75
N GLU A 1196 5.56 19.69 19.83
CA GLU A 1196 4.86 19.69 21.11
C GLU A 1196 4.99 18.35 21.84
N ASP A 1197 5.48 18.40 23.08
CA ASP A 1197 5.48 17.23 23.97
C ASP A 1197 4.26 17.24 24.90
N VAL A 1198 3.21 16.56 24.43
CA VAL A 1198 1.90 16.44 25.09
C VAL A 1198 1.99 15.84 26.50
N PHE A 1199 3.02 15.03 26.79
CA PHE A 1199 3.17 14.36 28.07
C PHE A 1199 4.17 15.05 29.01
N LYS A 1200 4.93 16.06 28.56
CA LYS A 1200 5.83 16.86 29.42
C LYS A 1200 5.21 18.18 29.93
N ASN A 1201 4.25 18.79 29.23
CA ASN A 1201 3.73 20.13 29.59
C ASN A 1201 2.64 20.15 30.68
N SER A 1202 2.90 19.57 31.86
CA SER A 1202 2.23 19.99 33.11
C SER A 1202 2.92 19.50 34.39
N ASN A 1203 3.57 20.43 35.10
CA ASN A 1203 3.92 20.26 36.51
C ASN A 1203 2.63 20.29 37.36
N TYR A 1204 2.07 19.14 37.72
CA TYR A 1204 1.32 18.98 38.98
C TYR A 1204 1.36 17.53 39.48
N SER A 1205 1.22 17.39 40.80
CA SER A 1205 1.23 16.11 41.52
C SER A 1205 -0.05 15.93 42.31
N SER A 1206 -0.80 14.87 42.02
CA SER A 1206 -1.73 14.26 42.97
C SER A 1206 -1.93 12.78 42.62
N VAL A 1207 -1.63 11.88 43.56
CA VAL A 1207 -1.72 10.43 43.35
C VAL A 1207 -3.14 9.95 43.61
N VAL A 1208 -3.77 9.35 42.59
CA VAL A 1208 -4.88 8.42 42.78
C VAL A 1208 -4.34 6.99 42.59
N SER A 1209 -4.50 6.17 43.63
CA SER A 1209 -4.09 4.76 43.65
C SER A 1209 -5.22 3.87 43.16
N PHE A 1210 -5.01 3.17 42.04
CA PHE A 1210 -5.85 2.04 41.67
C PHE A 1210 -5.50 0.83 42.54
N SER A 1211 -6.51 0.02 42.89
CA SER A 1211 -6.25 -1.26 43.55
C SER A 1211 -5.46 -2.16 42.61
N SER A 1212 -4.34 -2.70 43.10
CA SER A 1212 -3.49 -3.63 42.37
C SER A 1212 -3.70 -5.09 42.80
N GLU A 1213 -4.72 -5.38 43.60
CA GLU A 1213 -4.97 -6.72 44.15
C GLU A 1213 -5.61 -7.64 43.10
N ILE A 1214 -4.88 -8.70 42.78
CA ILE A 1214 -5.39 -9.86 42.04
C ILE A 1214 -6.29 -10.65 42.99
N PRO A 1215 -7.46 -11.16 42.56
CA PRO A 1215 -8.20 -12.15 43.32
C PRO A 1215 -7.36 -13.43 43.43
N THR A 1216 -6.66 -13.61 44.56
CA THR A 1216 -5.98 -14.86 44.87
C THR A 1216 -7.00 -15.97 45.04
N GLU A 1217 -6.74 -17.11 44.42
CA GLU A 1217 -7.56 -18.33 44.47
C GLU A 1217 -8.13 -18.59 45.87
N THR A 1218 -9.46 -18.54 46.01
CA THR A 1218 -10.11 -19.35 47.02
C THR A 1218 -10.10 -20.79 46.54
N GLU A 1219 -9.17 -21.60 47.06
CA GLU A 1219 -9.27 -23.05 47.03
C GLU A 1219 -10.64 -23.47 47.59
N THR A 1220 -11.59 -23.81 46.72
CA THR A 1220 -12.83 -24.49 47.12
C THR A 1220 -12.78 -25.93 46.63
N GLU A 1221 -12.44 -26.78 47.59
CA GLU A 1221 -12.38 -28.24 47.60
C GLU A 1221 -13.26 -28.96 46.55
N ILE A 1222 -12.63 -29.92 45.87
CA ILE A 1222 -13.25 -30.92 45.00
C ILE A 1222 -14.29 -31.74 45.79
N PRO A 1223 -15.58 -31.76 45.40
CA PRO A 1223 -16.54 -32.75 45.87
C PRO A 1223 -16.52 -33.96 44.91
N THR A 1224 -15.99 -35.08 45.39
CA THR A 1224 -16.07 -36.38 44.72
C THR A 1224 -17.50 -36.95 44.67
N GLU A 1225 -17.76 -37.81 43.67
CA GLU A 1225 -18.98 -38.62 43.46
C GLU A 1225 -20.18 -37.88 42.83
N THR A 1226 -21.08 -38.51 42.06
CA THR A 1226 -21.27 -39.95 41.76
C THR A 1226 -21.73 -40.18 40.30
N GLN A 1227 -21.52 -41.38 39.76
CA GLN A 1227 -22.06 -41.82 38.47
C GLN A 1227 -23.60 -41.83 38.45
N THR A 1228 -24.24 -41.50 37.30
CA THR A 1228 -25.52 -42.14 36.93
C THR A 1228 -25.71 -42.21 35.41
N GLU A 1229 -26.29 -43.31 34.96
CA GLU A 1229 -26.38 -43.75 33.56
C GLU A 1229 -27.56 -43.16 32.76
N VAL A 1230 -27.35 -43.04 31.44
CA VAL A 1230 -28.30 -43.36 30.34
C VAL A 1230 -29.63 -42.57 30.27
N SER A 1231 -29.78 -41.80 29.18
CA SER A 1231 -30.70 -42.25 28.11
C SER A 1231 -30.50 -41.53 26.77
N THR A 1232 -30.41 -42.33 25.71
CA THR A 1232 -30.49 -41.91 24.31
C THR A 1232 -31.90 -41.48 23.93
N ASN A 1233 -32.06 -40.44 23.10
CA ASN A 1233 -33.08 -40.51 22.04
C ASN A 1233 -32.79 -39.64 20.82
N ASN A 1234 -33.04 -40.23 19.64
CA ASN A 1234 -32.94 -39.60 18.34
C ASN A 1234 -34.10 -38.62 18.09
N ARG A 1235 -33.91 -37.55 17.28
CA ARG A 1235 -34.10 -37.57 15.80
C ARG A 1235 -34.58 -36.22 15.21
N SER A 1236 -34.14 -35.97 13.97
CA SER A 1236 -34.84 -35.26 12.86
C SER A 1236 -35.16 -33.76 12.95
N SER A 1237 -34.39 -32.99 12.15
CA SER A 1237 -34.83 -32.02 11.13
C SER A 1237 -35.91 -30.97 11.44
N ASN A 1238 -35.51 -29.70 11.38
CA ASN A 1238 -35.78 -28.84 10.21
C ASN A 1238 -34.58 -27.92 9.95
#